data_AF-A0ABD7CEQ1-F1
#
_entry.id   AF-A0ABD7CEQ1-F1
#
_cell.length_a   1.000
_cell.length_b   1.000
_cell.length_c   1.000
_cell.angle_alpha   90.00
_cell.angle_beta   90.00
_cell.angle_gamma   90.00
#
_symmetry.space_group_name_H-M   'P 1'
#
loop_
_entity.id
_entity.type
_entity.pdbx_description
1 polymer ?
#
loop_
_entity_poly.entity_id
_entity_poly.type
_entity_poly.pdbx_seq_one_letter_code
_entity_poly.pdbx_strand_id
1 'polypeptide(L)'
;MKKNLLPKLVLPILVASSTIIGANQTKVSASPIKDAEVKLTQPDGQVIQCYASGDEFYNYLHDSNGRAIVKDEKTGYYVYGKYVKSKVQPSRERVTKSNIETLKQINSDSKVNMKDVKAPKDEIQKQRELLNANNPIQRTKNIGQLNNIVIFIKFSDQDEITRDFSIYDRQFNSKNQASLNNYYKEVSYNKLDVNTTFYPKPNGDKVLSYTDSHPRSYYTNVSQNERAAREQTLLKNAVDSVKSQIPKDLNVDSDNDGKVDNVCFIIKGATTGWSSLLWPHKWNMFYQDVRINGKKIDTYNFQLEDFIGDNGIGVLSHEMFHTLGAPDLYHYNYDGKVAVGPWDVMDQTASIPQSMGAYMKMHYGKWLNNINEINKPGKYSIGKIGNEANNSYIIKSPNSNKEYFVVEYRKNEGQYESNLPGEGLLVYRINTAFQGRGNSSGNDEVYVYRPNGSLNNVGDISRAALAYNKTSINSKELFLSDGSDSGISLENINVSGNTVNFNVVINGQTAGGETVDKNLPLKHQVNFDDTKTLSNTENIIGECVYGKKISNIELYINGYKYMDAERSKLNDPGNKYKGYDLSKAAFKFSMDFSRWYESNYPYEIKATTEDGQRISIKKGYLRVKKQENSKKLSFKGKFNLGDNEALYGARTLTGECVYGKEIKAVKLYVNGYPYVDAKRYAIRDYQNKYAGYDLSKAGFKFDLYFSNWHNYDYPYKVVAIDSEGNEMLIKEGHLKVRN
;
A
#
# COMPACT_ATOMS: atom_id res chain seq x y z
N MET A 1 -78.76 28.05 -49.99
CA MET A 1 -78.63 26.96 -48.99
C MET A 1 -78.00 25.75 -49.66
N LYS A 2 -77.17 25.03 -48.89
CA LYS A 2 -76.43 23.80 -49.24
C LYS A 2 -75.10 24.02 -49.98
N LYS A 3 -74.07 23.53 -49.30
CA LYS A 3 -72.62 23.59 -49.56
C LYS A 3 -72.28 22.75 -50.79
N ASN A 4 -71.49 23.33 -51.69
CA ASN A 4 -70.86 22.63 -52.80
C ASN A 4 -69.65 21.83 -52.31
N LEU A 5 -69.63 20.56 -52.72
CA LEU A 5 -68.45 19.70 -52.76
C LEU A 5 -67.47 20.21 -53.82
N LEU A 6 -66.15 20.10 -53.55
CA LEU A 6 -65.08 19.64 -54.46
C LEU A 6 -63.72 19.65 -53.70
N PRO A 7 -62.72 18.87 -54.14
CA PRO A 7 -62.15 17.75 -53.39
C PRO A 7 -60.80 18.09 -52.75
N LYS A 8 -60.43 17.44 -51.64
CA LYS A 8 -59.11 17.59 -51.04
C LYS A 8 -58.30 16.30 -51.14
N LEU A 9 -57.20 16.46 -51.86
CA LEU A 9 -56.00 15.63 -51.90
C LEU A 9 -55.64 15.06 -50.52
N VAL A 10 -55.31 13.78 -50.52
CA VAL A 10 -54.68 13.05 -49.42
C VAL A 10 -53.21 13.46 -49.35
N LEU A 11 -52.79 14.03 -48.22
CA LEU A 11 -51.40 14.02 -47.73
C LEU A 11 -51.44 13.94 -46.20
N PRO A 12 -50.72 13.00 -45.56
CA PRO A 12 -50.87 12.74 -44.14
C PRO A 12 -50.08 13.79 -43.32
N ILE A 13 -50.78 14.49 -42.43
CA ILE A 13 -50.16 15.31 -41.38
C ILE A 13 -49.99 14.41 -40.15
N LEU A 14 -48.73 14.11 -39.84
CA LEU A 14 -48.30 13.61 -38.53
C LEU A 14 -48.76 14.59 -37.45
N VAL A 15 -49.70 14.17 -36.60
CA VAL A 15 -49.94 14.83 -35.32
C VAL A 15 -48.96 14.21 -34.32
N ALA A 16 -47.88 14.93 -34.06
CA ALA A 16 -46.98 14.68 -32.95
C ALA A 16 -47.77 14.81 -31.63
N SER A 17 -48.18 13.67 -31.07
CA SER A 17 -48.62 13.58 -29.68
C SER A 17 -47.36 13.37 -28.85
N SER A 18 -46.91 14.45 -28.22
CA SER A 18 -45.83 14.49 -27.24
C SER A 18 -46.18 13.64 -26.03
N THR A 19 -45.88 12.34 -26.12
CA THR A 19 -45.67 11.50 -24.95
C THR A 19 -44.23 11.74 -24.49
N ILE A 20 -44.08 12.63 -23.51
CA ILE A 20 -42.86 12.68 -22.70
C ILE A 20 -42.85 11.39 -21.88
N ILE A 21 -42.27 10.34 -22.43
CA ILE A 21 -41.81 9.20 -21.63
C ILE A 21 -40.59 9.75 -20.88
N GLY A 22 -40.83 10.21 -19.66
CA GLY A 22 -39.77 10.42 -18.71
C GLY A 22 -39.09 9.08 -18.48
N ALA A 23 -37.97 8.85 -19.16
CA ALA A 23 -37.02 7.83 -18.74
C ALA A 23 -36.52 8.25 -17.36
N ASN A 24 -37.11 7.68 -16.31
CA ASN A 24 -36.47 7.66 -15.00
C ASN A 24 -35.17 6.90 -15.18
N GLN A 25 -34.08 7.62 -15.47
CA GLN A 25 -32.73 7.09 -15.35
C GLN A 25 -32.50 6.82 -13.86
N THR A 26 -32.74 5.59 -13.43
CA THR A 26 -32.25 5.12 -12.14
C THR A 26 -30.73 5.16 -12.19
N LYS A 27 -30.12 6.05 -11.38
CA LYS A 27 -28.68 6.04 -11.15
C LYS A 27 -28.34 4.85 -10.27
N VAL A 28 -28.27 3.66 -10.86
CA VAL A 28 -27.73 2.48 -10.18
C VAL A 28 -26.22 2.66 -10.13
N SER A 29 -25.70 2.93 -8.93
CA SER A 29 -24.29 2.71 -8.64
C SER A 29 -24.11 1.24 -8.34
N ALA A 30 -23.22 0.56 -9.05
CA ALA A 30 -23.01 -0.88 -8.85
C ALA A 30 -21.84 -1.21 -7.93
N SER A 31 -21.33 -0.19 -7.24
CA SER A 31 -20.35 -0.31 -6.17
C SER A 31 -20.57 0.82 -5.17
N PRO A 32 -20.82 0.50 -3.88
CA PRO A 32 -21.89 -0.38 -3.40
C PRO A 32 -23.23 -0.16 -4.13
N ILE A 33 -24.09 -1.18 -4.16
CA ILE A 33 -25.45 -1.07 -4.68
C ILE A 33 -26.20 0.01 -3.90
N LYS A 34 -26.87 0.92 -4.61
CA LYS A 34 -27.67 1.97 -3.97
C LYS A 34 -29.06 2.07 -4.56
N ASP A 35 -30.05 2.03 -3.69
CA ASP A 35 -31.47 2.23 -3.97
C ASP A 35 -32.00 1.32 -5.11
N ALA A 36 -31.56 0.05 -5.14
CA ALA A 36 -32.03 -0.93 -6.12
C ALA A 36 -33.47 -1.35 -5.78
N GLU A 37 -34.41 -1.18 -6.71
CA GLU A 37 -35.80 -1.55 -6.48
C GLU A 37 -35.97 -3.07 -6.31
N VAL A 38 -36.69 -3.46 -5.26
CA VAL A 38 -36.99 -4.85 -4.92
C VAL A 38 -38.48 -5.00 -4.64
N LYS A 39 -39.07 -6.08 -5.16
CA LYS A 39 -40.44 -6.49 -4.83
C LYS A 39 -40.39 -7.65 -3.85
N LEU A 40 -40.96 -7.48 -2.67
CA LEU A 40 -41.06 -8.53 -1.65
C LEU A 40 -42.52 -8.98 -1.52
N THR A 41 -42.74 -10.27 -1.31
CA THR A 41 -44.07 -10.84 -1.06
C THR A 41 -44.21 -11.14 0.43
N GLN A 42 -45.22 -10.57 1.06
CA GLN A 42 -45.60 -10.85 2.44
C GLN A 42 -46.25 -12.24 2.56
N PRO A 43 -46.26 -12.86 3.76
CA PRO A 43 -46.93 -14.15 3.97
C PRO A 43 -48.42 -14.21 3.59
N ASP A 44 -49.12 -13.06 3.57
CA ASP A 44 -50.52 -12.95 3.14
C ASP A 44 -50.69 -12.73 1.63
N GLY A 45 -49.59 -12.79 0.86
CA GLY A 45 -49.59 -12.57 -0.58
C GLY A 45 -49.49 -11.10 -1.01
N GLN A 46 -49.49 -10.14 -0.07
CA GLN A 46 -49.31 -8.73 -0.42
C GLN A 46 -47.89 -8.49 -0.97
N VAL A 47 -47.80 -7.91 -2.16
CA VAL A 47 -46.51 -7.46 -2.72
C VAL A 47 -46.20 -6.03 -2.27
N ILE A 48 -45.03 -5.85 -1.67
CA ILE A 48 -44.47 -4.55 -1.25
C ILE A 48 -43.28 -4.19 -2.16
N GLN A 49 -43.15 -2.91 -2.52
CA GLN A 49 -42.00 -2.40 -3.28
C GLN A 49 -41.09 -1.61 -2.33
N CYS A 50 -39.83 -1.97 -2.27
CA CYS A 50 -38.83 -1.32 -1.43
C CYS A 50 -37.50 -1.21 -2.18
N TYR A 51 -36.46 -0.80 -1.48
CA TYR A 51 -35.12 -0.64 -2.03
C TYR A 51 -34.12 -1.52 -1.27
N ALA A 52 -33.11 -2.01 -1.98
CA ALA A 52 -31.93 -2.65 -1.43
C ALA A 52 -30.69 -1.79 -1.68
N SER A 53 -29.86 -1.64 -0.65
CA SER A 53 -28.58 -0.92 -0.71
C SER A 53 -27.50 -1.69 0.03
N GLY A 54 -26.24 -1.49 -0.35
CA GLY A 54 -25.05 -2.09 0.26
C GLY A 54 -24.22 -2.91 -0.74
N ASP A 55 -23.32 -3.73 -0.21
CA ASP A 55 -22.41 -4.58 -0.96
C ASP A 55 -22.54 -6.06 -0.53
N GLU A 56 -21.66 -6.92 -1.04
CA GLU A 56 -21.62 -8.35 -0.74
C GLU A 56 -21.30 -8.69 0.73
N PHE A 57 -20.77 -7.75 1.51
CA PHE A 57 -20.45 -7.95 2.92
C PHE A 57 -21.46 -7.33 3.87
N TYR A 58 -22.19 -6.30 3.41
CA TYR A 58 -23.25 -5.66 4.17
C TYR A 58 -24.29 -5.04 3.25
N ASN A 59 -25.50 -5.56 3.29
CA ASN A 59 -26.63 -5.04 2.52
C ASN A 59 -27.91 -5.04 3.34
N TYR A 60 -28.80 -4.14 2.97
CA TYR A 60 -30.00 -3.83 3.72
C TYR A 60 -31.18 -3.42 2.85
N LEU A 61 -32.37 -3.72 3.34
CA LEU A 61 -33.63 -3.25 2.76
C LEU A 61 -34.09 -1.97 3.45
N HIS A 62 -34.62 -1.05 2.66
CA HIS A 62 -35.20 0.19 3.16
C HIS A 62 -36.33 0.71 2.25
N ASP A 63 -37.14 1.61 2.79
CA ASP A 63 -38.13 2.35 2.00
C ASP A 63 -37.52 3.58 1.30
N SER A 64 -38.34 4.35 0.59
CA SER A 64 -37.93 5.59 -0.10
C SER A 64 -37.38 6.67 0.82
N ASN A 65 -37.61 6.57 2.14
CA ASN A 65 -37.10 7.50 3.15
C ASN A 65 -35.85 6.96 3.88
N GLY A 66 -35.35 5.78 3.50
CA GLY A 66 -34.20 5.13 4.14
C GLY A 66 -34.51 4.43 5.46
N ARG A 67 -35.79 4.17 5.79
CA ARG A 67 -36.19 3.42 6.98
C ARG A 67 -35.91 1.94 6.79
N ALA A 68 -35.22 1.32 7.74
CA ALA A 68 -34.83 -0.08 7.66
C ALA A 68 -36.05 -1.02 7.59
N ILE A 69 -36.01 -1.99 6.68
CA ILE A 69 -36.97 -3.08 6.56
C ILE A 69 -36.24 -4.39 6.88
N VAL A 70 -36.82 -5.23 7.74
CA VAL A 70 -36.26 -6.53 8.14
C VAL A 70 -37.35 -7.59 8.16
N LYS A 71 -36.98 -8.85 7.99
CA LYS A 71 -37.91 -9.98 8.13
C LYS A 71 -37.98 -10.41 9.60
N ASP A 72 -39.18 -10.54 10.15
CA ASP A 72 -39.38 -11.17 11.44
C ASP A 72 -39.38 -12.69 11.27
N GLU A 73 -38.29 -13.34 11.68
CA GLU A 73 -38.12 -14.80 11.56
C GLU A 73 -39.22 -15.61 12.28
N LYS A 74 -39.91 -15.04 13.27
CA LYS A 74 -41.00 -15.74 13.97
C LYS A 74 -42.29 -15.78 13.18
N THR A 75 -42.57 -14.72 12.43
CA THR A 75 -43.86 -14.54 11.74
C THR A 75 -43.74 -14.64 10.22
N GLY A 76 -42.52 -14.58 9.69
CA GLY A 76 -42.23 -14.54 8.26
C GLY A 76 -42.51 -13.20 7.58
N TYR A 77 -43.11 -12.24 8.28
CA TYR A 77 -43.48 -10.93 7.73
C TYR A 77 -42.27 -9.98 7.63
N TYR A 78 -42.24 -9.16 6.58
CA TYR A 78 -41.38 -7.99 6.52
C TYR A 78 -41.98 -6.85 7.34
N VAL A 79 -41.20 -6.36 8.28
CA VAL A 79 -41.56 -5.32 9.27
C VAL A 79 -40.52 -4.20 9.24
N TYR A 80 -40.88 -3.02 9.75
CA TYR A 80 -39.88 -1.98 9.98
C TYR A 80 -38.90 -2.38 11.07
N GLY A 81 -37.64 -1.97 10.93
CA GLY A 81 -36.57 -2.24 11.89
C GLY A 81 -36.51 -1.23 13.02
N LYS A 82 -36.16 -1.72 14.22
CA LYS A 82 -35.79 -0.93 15.39
C LYS A 82 -34.32 -1.11 15.75
N TYR A 83 -33.66 -0.06 16.23
CA TYR A 83 -32.25 -0.13 16.61
C TYR A 83 -32.11 -0.42 18.10
N VAL A 84 -31.68 -1.63 18.44
CA VAL A 84 -31.55 -2.11 19.83
C VAL A 84 -30.20 -2.79 19.98
N LYS A 85 -29.43 -2.39 21.02
CA LYS A 85 -28.08 -2.93 21.29
C LYS A 85 -27.16 -2.91 20.06
N SER A 86 -27.15 -1.79 19.33
CA SER A 86 -26.34 -1.59 18.11
C SER A 86 -26.66 -2.56 16.96
N LYS A 87 -27.87 -3.13 16.92
CA LYS A 87 -28.35 -3.95 15.81
C LYS A 87 -29.74 -3.53 15.38
N VAL A 88 -30.03 -3.66 14.09
CA VAL A 88 -31.39 -3.54 13.57
C VAL A 88 -32.13 -4.84 13.89
N GLN A 89 -33.27 -4.73 14.57
CA GLN A 89 -34.11 -5.86 14.96
C GLN A 89 -35.54 -5.66 14.44
N PRO A 90 -36.31 -6.75 14.23
CA PRO A 90 -37.72 -6.65 13.85
C PRO A 90 -38.55 -5.84 14.87
N SER A 91 -39.35 -4.89 14.38
CA SER A 91 -40.41 -4.25 15.18
C SER A 91 -41.73 -5.04 15.06
N ARG A 92 -42.82 -4.51 15.62
CA ARG A 92 -44.17 -5.08 15.48
C ARG A 92 -44.93 -4.53 14.27
N GLU A 93 -44.39 -3.53 13.57
CA GLU A 93 -45.08 -2.86 12.48
C GLU A 93 -44.78 -3.52 11.13
N ARG A 94 -45.81 -4.09 10.51
CA ARG A 94 -45.72 -4.68 9.17
C ARG A 94 -45.54 -3.60 8.11
N VAL A 95 -44.67 -3.86 7.13
CA VAL A 95 -44.59 -3.04 5.94
C VAL A 95 -45.77 -3.36 5.03
N THR A 96 -46.58 -2.36 4.71
CA THR A 96 -47.69 -2.49 3.75
C THR A 96 -47.47 -1.54 2.58
N LYS A 97 -48.20 -1.75 1.48
CA LYS A 97 -48.15 -0.83 0.31
C LYS A 97 -48.43 0.62 0.70
N SER A 98 -49.37 0.87 1.62
CA SER A 98 -49.71 2.23 2.10
C SER A 98 -48.59 2.84 2.96
N ASN A 99 -47.89 2.03 3.75
CA ASN A 99 -46.80 2.48 4.62
C ASN A 99 -45.51 2.83 3.85
N ILE A 100 -45.36 2.37 2.61
CA ILE A 100 -44.24 2.74 1.71
C ILE A 100 -44.44 4.15 1.14
N GLU A 101 -45.68 4.51 0.83
CA GLU A 101 -46.04 5.82 0.24
C GLU A 101 -46.29 6.91 1.29
N THR A 102 -46.58 6.53 2.53
CA THR A 102 -46.98 7.47 3.58
C THR A 102 -46.12 7.30 4.83
N LEU A 103 -45.60 8.41 5.37
CA LEU A 103 -45.50 8.76 6.82
C LEU A 103 -44.35 9.76 7.05
N LYS A 104 -44.68 11.06 7.16
CA LYS A 104 -43.74 12.14 7.51
C LYS A 104 -43.83 12.63 8.97
N GLN A 105 -44.60 12.00 9.85
CA GLN A 105 -44.67 12.45 11.24
C GLN A 105 -44.84 11.27 12.21
N ILE A 106 -43.99 11.23 13.24
CA ILE A 106 -44.33 11.09 14.69
C ILE A 106 -43.03 10.78 15.47
N ASN A 107 -42.80 11.58 16.53
CA ASN A 107 -41.59 11.61 17.38
C ASN A 107 -41.50 10.51 18.46
N SER A 108 -42.08 9.32 18.26
CA SER A 108 -42.05 8.29 19.32
C SER A 108 -41.97 6.85 18.84
N ASP A 109 -41.78 6.60 17.55
CA ASP A 109 -41.80 5.24 17.04
C ASP A 109 -40.40 4.68 16.81
N SER A 110 -40.24 3.40 17.11
CA SER A 110 -38.99 2.66 17.20
C SER A 110 -38.34 2.38 15.84
N LYS A 111 -38.33 3.34 14.91
CA LYS A 111 -37.91 3.13 13.51
C LYS A 111 -36.52 3.71 13.28
N VAL A 112 -35.61 2.90 12.78
CA VAL A 112 -34.24 3.35 12.50
C VAL A 112 -34.04 3.70 11.03
N ASN A 113 -33.47 4.87 10.77
CA ASN A 113 -32.98 5.22 9.45
C ASN A 113 -31.59 4.61 9.26
N MET A 114 -31.34 4.01 8.10
CA MET A 114 -30.07 3.32 7.84
C MET A 114 -28.85 4.26 7.90
N LYS A 115 -29.03 5.57 7.70
CA LYS A 115 -27.98 6.57 7.89
C LYS A 115 -27.50 6.70 9.35
N ASP A 116 -28.35 6.32 10.30
CA ASP A 116 -28.08 6.41 11.74
C ASP A 116 -27.58 5.07 12.33
N VAL A 117 -27.59 4.01 11.52
CA VAL A 117 -27.12 2.67 11.89
C VAL A 117 -25.61 2.61 11.73
N LYS A 118 -24.91 2.17 12.78
CA LYS A 118 -23.48 1.85 12.68
C LYS A 118 -23.34 0.49 12.01
N ALA A 119 -22.54 0.41 10.95
CA ALA A 119 -22.26 -0.86 10.29
C ALA A 119 -21.54 -1.85 11.24
N PRO A 120 -21.90 -3.14 11.20
CA PRO A 120 -21.33 -4.17 12.07
C PRO A 120 -19.96 -4.61 11.57
N LYS A 121 -18.91 -3.83 11.87
CA LYS A 121 -17.54 -4.04 11.35
C LYS A 121 -17.00 -5.46 11.53
N ASP A 122 -17.26 -6.09 12.68
CA ASP A 122 -16.80 -7.46 12.95
C ASP A 122 -17.52 -8.51 12.08
N GLU A 123 -18.80 -8.30 11.77
CA GLU A 123 -19.56 -9.19 10.89
C GLU A 123 -19.11 -9.04 9.44
N ILE A 124 -18.86 -7.80 9.00
CA ILE A 124 -18.30 -7.47 7.69
C ILE A 124 -16.94 -8.14 7.50
N GLN A 125 -16.03 -7.99 8.47
CA GLN A 125 -14.71 -8.60 8.41
C GLN A 125 -14.79 -10.13 8.32
N LYS A 126 -15.69 -10.77 9.08
CA LYS A 126 -15.93 -12.22 8.98
C LYS A 126 -16.46 -12.62 7.62
N GLN A 127 -17.38 -11.86 7.03
CA GLN A 127 -17.86 -12.14 5.68
C GLN A 127 -16.74 -12.00 4.64
N ARG A 128 -15.87 -11.00 4.77
CA ARG A 128 -14.70 -10.83 3.88
C ARG A 128 -13.72 -11.98 3.94
N GLU A 129 -13.45 -12.48 5.14
CA GLU A 129 -12.60 -13.65 5.33
C GLU A 129 -13.23 -14.88 4.69
N LEU A 130 -14.53 -15.08 4.86
CA LEU A 130 -15.27 -16.18 4.23
C LEU A 130 -15.26 -16.09 2.71
N LEU A 131 -15.51 -14.90 2.16
CA LEU A 131 -15.51 -14.65 0.71
C LEU A 131 -14.10 -14.54 0.11
N ASN A 132 -13.06 -14.68 0.94
CA ASN A 132 -11.65 -14.56 0.56
C ASN A 132 -11.34 -13.22 -0.15
N ALA A 133 -12.01 -12.15 0.26
CA ALA A 133 -11.90 -10.81 -0.33
C ALA A 133 -10.53 -10.15 -0.06
N ASN A 134 -9.82 -10.61 0.96
CA ASN A 134 -8.50 -10.05 1.33
C ASN A 134 -7.34 -10.59 0.47
N ASN A 135 -7.60 -11.58 -0.39
CA ASN A 135 -6.60 -12.23 -1.23
C ASN A 135 -6.92 -11.99 -2.72
N PRO A 136 -6.28 -11.02 -3.38
CA PRO A 136 -6.52 -10.75 -4.79
C PRO A 136 -6.09 -11.95 -5.65
N ILE A 137 -6.80 -12.16 -6.77
CA ILE A 137 -6.46 -13.19 -7.74
C ILE A 137 -5.11 -12.87 -8.35
N GLN A 138 -4.18 -13.81 -8.26
CA GLN A 138 -2.85 -13.69 -8.84
C GLN A 138 -2.87 -14.16 -10.29
N ARG A 139 -3.44 -13.37 -11.21
CA ARG A 139 -3.30 -13.63 -12.64
C ARG A 139 -1.95 -13.18 -13.14
N THR A 140 -1.30 -13.98 -13.98
CA THR A 140 0.01 -13.61 -14.52
C THR A 140 -0.10 -12.82 -15.82
N LYS A 141 -1.19 -13.01 -16.59
CA LYS A 141 -1.40 -12.41 -17.92
C LYS A 141 -2.86 -12.03 -18.15
N ASN A 142 -3.10 -10.78 -18.54
CA ASN A 142 -4.44 -10.20 -18.80
C ASN A 142 -4.55 -9.62 -20.24
N ILE A 143 -3.94 -10.30 -21.21
CA ILE A 143 -3.91 -9.89 -22.62
C ILE A 143 -4.27 -11.06 -23.54
N GLY A 144 -4.74 -10.75 -24.74
CA GLY A 144 -5.20 -11.71 -25.74
C GLY A 144 -6.70 -11.98 -25.62
N GLN A 145 -7.11 -13.19 -26.00
CA GLN A 145 -8.48 -13.63 -25.92
C GLN A 145 -8.75 -14.29 -24.57
N LEU A 146 -9.78 -13.82 -23.87
CA LEU A 146 -10.33 -14.42 -22.65
C LEU A 146 -11.74 -14.90 -22.94
N ASN A 147 -12.03 -16.17 -22.65
CA ASN A 147 -13.35 -16.75 -22.86
C ASN A 147 -14.12 -16.80 -21.53
N ASN A 148 -15.09 -15.91 -21.39
CA ASN A 148 -16.03 -15.86 -20.28
C ASN A 148 -17.18 -16.85 -20.53
N ILE A 149 -17.56 -17.60 -19.49
CA ILE A 149 -18.67 -18.55 -19.55
C ILE A 149 -19.81 -18.02 -18.70
N VAL A 150 -20.98 -17.83 -19.29
CA VAL A 150 -22.21 -17.48 -18.57
C VAL A 150 -23.09 -18.71 -18.42
N ILE A 151 -23.55 -18.98 -17.20
CA ILE A 151 -24.51 -20.05 -16.91
C ILE A 151 -25.76 -19.48 -16.26
N PHE A 152 -26.91 -19.62 -16.92
CA PHE A 152 -28.21 -19.19 -16.39
C PHE A 152 -28.80 -20.25 -15.46
N ILE A 153 -29.32 -19.83 -14.31
CA ILE A 153 -29.87 -20.70 -13.27
C ILE A 153 -31.25 -20.18 -12.85
N LYS A 154 -32.21 -21.09 -12.74
CA LYS A 154 -33.51 -20.87 -12.09
C LYS A 154 -33.80 -21.98 -11.07
N PHE A 155 -34.82 -21.77 -10.25
CA PHE A 155 -35.24 -22.72 -9.22
C PHE A 155 -36.48 -23.52 -9.62
N SER A 156 -36.76 -24.61 -8.92
CA SER A 156 -37.86 -25.53 -9.25
C SER A 156 -39.26 -24.88 -9.21
N ASP A 157 -39.39 -23.78 -8.47
CA ASP A 157 -40.62 -23.00 -8.28
C ASP A 157 -40.72 -21.78 -9.22
N GLN A 158 -39.88 -21.72 -10.27
CA GLN A 158 -39.80 -20.57 -11.16
C GLN A 158 -39.94 -20.95 -12.65
N ASP A 159 -40.65 -20.09 -13.38
CA ASP A 159 -40.66 -20.10 -14.84
C ASP A 159 -39.30 -19.66 -15.42
N GLU A 160 -39.14 -19.72 -16.75
CA GLU A 160 -37.93 -19.21 -17.40
C GLU A 160 -37.73 -17.70 -17.26
N ILE A 161 -36.50 -17.26 -17.50
CA ILE A 161 -36.19 -15.83 -17.70
C ILE A 161 -36.94 -15.34 -18.94
N THR A 162 -37.71 -14.26 -18.77
CA THR A 162 -38.57 -13.69 -19.82
C THR A 162 -37.88 -12.60 -20.63
N ARG A 163 -36.74 -12.10 -20.16
CA ARG A 163 -35.92 -11.12 -20.87
C ARG A 163 -35.29 -11.77 -22.10
N ASP A 164 -35.35 -11.07 -23.22
CA ASP A 164 -34.78 -11.53 -24.49
C ASP A 164 -33.27 -11.77 -24.38
N PHE A 165 -32.81 -12.89 -24.94
CA PHE A 165 -31.41 -13.29 -24.95
C PHE A 165 -30.51 -12.25 -25.61
N SER A 166 -31.00 -11.58 -26.67
CA SER A 166 -30.32 -10.51 -27.40
C SER A 166 -29.89 -9.35 -26.51
N ILE A 167 -30.58 -9.09 -25.39
CA ILE A 167 -30.17 -8.08 -24.41
C ILE A 167 -28.88 -8.51 -23.71
N TYR A 168 -28.79 -9.77 -23.26
CA TYR A 168 -27.60 -10.33 -22.63
C TYR A 168 -26.45 -10.42 -23.64
N ASP A 169 -26.69 -10.97 -24.83
CA ASP A 169 -25.63 -11.07 -25.85
C ASP A 169 -25.07 -9.69 -26.21
N ARG A 170 -25.93 -8.67 -26.34
CA ARG A 170 -25.48 -7.28 -26.55
C ARG A 170 -24.65 -6.75 -25.38
N GLN A 171 -25.09 -6.95 -24.14
CA GLN A 171 -24.38 -6.47 -22.94
C GLN A 171 -23.02 -7.14 -22.75
N PHE A 172 -22.86 -8.41 -23.14
CA PHE A 172 -21.59 -9.12 -22.99
C PHE A 172 -20.69 -9.02 -24.23
N ASN A 173 -21.24 -9.17 -25.44
CA ASN A 173 -20.47 -9.44 -26.66
C ASN A 173 -20.52 -8.34 -27.74
N SER A 174 -21.39 -7.33 -27.63
CA SER A 174 -21.49 -6.31 -28.69
C SER A 174 -20.17 -5.58 -28.90
N LYS A 175 -19.69 -5.48 -30.15
CA LYS A 175 -18.43 -4.80 -30.47
C LYS A 175 -18.60 -3.31 -30.80
N ASN A 176 -19.83 -2.91 -31.12
CA ASN A 176 -20.16 -1.57 -31.65
C ASN A 176 -21.04 -0.75 -30.70
N GLN A 177 -21.37 -1.28 -29.54
CA GLN A 177 -22.13 -0.61 -28.48
C GLN A 177 -21.41 -0.87 -27.14
N ALA A 178 -21.81 -0.15 -26.10
CA ALA A 178 -21.36 -0.43 -24.74
C ALA A 178 -21.67 -1.90 -24.39
N SER A 179 -20.63 -2.62 -23.98
CA SER A 179 -20.69 -4.02 -23.58
C SER A 179 -19.45 -4.39 -22.78
N LEU A 180 -19.45 -5.56 -22.14
CA LEU A 180 -18.27 -6.09 -21.47
C LEU A 180 -17.09 -6.25 -22.43
N ASN A 181 -17.32 -6.85 -23.61
CA ASN A 181 -16.30 -7.01 -24.63
C ASN A 181 -15.70 -5.66 -25.07
N ASN A 182 -16.56 -4.73 -25.47
CA ASN A 182 -16.13 -3.43 -25.98
C ASN A 182 -15.44 -2.59 -24.88
N TYR A 183 -15.91 -2.68 -23.64
CA TYR A 183 -15.29 -2.00 -22.50
C TYR A 183 -13.85 -2.44 -22.31
N TYR A 184 -13.62 -3.75 -22.14
CA TYR A 184 -12.27 -4.28 -21.96
C TYR A 184 -11.38 -4.06 -23.16
N LYS A 185 -11.93 -4.10 -24.38
CA LYS A 185 -11.18 -3.75 -25.58
C LYS A 185 -10.72 -2.30 -25.57
N GLU A 186 -11.55 -1.36 -25.15
CA GLU A 186 -11.20 0.07 -25.07
C GLU A 186 -10.22 0.35 -23.93
N VAL A 187 -10.53 -0.07 -22.69
CA VAL A 187 -9.72 0.28 -21.52
C VAL A 187 -8.35 -0.42 -21.49
N SER A 188 -8.22 -1.54 -22.20
CA SER A 188 -6.96 -2.27 -22.39
C SER A 188 -6.13 -1.83 -23.61
N TYR A 189 -6.57 -0.81 -24.35
CA TYR A 189 -5.91 -0.36 -25.58
C TYR A 189 -5.83 -1.46 -26.65
N ASN A 190 -6.93 -2.19 -26.85
CA ASN A 190 -7.06 -3.35 -27.74
C ASN A 190 -6.20 -4.57 -27.36
N LYS A 191 -5.69 -4.65 -26.12
CA LYS A 191 -4.84 -5.77 -25.68
C LYS A 191 -5.64 -6.95 -25.13
N LEU A 192 -6.87 -6.75 -24.68
CA LEU A 192 -7.74 -7.78 -24.13
C LEU A 192 -9.06 -7.84 -24.91
N ASP A 193 -9.45 -9.04 -25.33
CA ASP A 193 -10.73 -9.34 -25.98
C ASP A 193 -11.50 -10.38 -25.15
N VAL A 194 -12.57 -9.93 -24.47
CA VAL A 194 -13.40 -10.78 -23.61
C VAL A 194 -14.58 -11.31 -24.40
N ASN A 195 -14.54 -12.58 -24.80
CA ASN A 195 -15.62 -13.22 -25.54
C ASN A 195 -16.48 -14.06 -24.58
N THR A 196 -17.79 -13.87 -24.60
CA THR A 196 -18.72 -14.58 -23.71
C THR A 196 -19.51 -15.64 -24.47
N THR A 197 -19.61 -16.83 -23.88
CA THR A 197 -20.50 -17.90 -24.34
C THR A 197 -21.54 -18.22 -23.27
N PHE A 198 -22.75 -18.57 -23.68
CA PHE A 198 -23.90 -18.72 -22.78
C PHE A 198 -24.42 -20.15 -22.75
N TYR A 199 -24.74 -20.63 -21.55
CA TYR A 199 -25.24 -21.98 -21.31
C TYR A 199 -26.38 -22.01 -20.28
N PRO A 200 -27.36 -22.93 -20.41
CA PRO A 200 -27.66 -23.73 -21.61
C PRO A 200 -27.78 -22.87 -22.87
N LYS A 201 -27.49 -23.44 -24.05
CA LYS A 201 -27.57 -22.67 -25.30
C LYS A 201 -28.98 -22.09 -25.47
N PRO A 202 -29.12 -20.80 -25.84
CA PRO A 202 -30.43 -20.19 -26.02
C PRO A 202 -31.20 -20.85 -27.17
N ASN A 203 -32.53 -20.73 -27.14
CA ASN A 203 -33.41 -21.15 -28.23
C ASN A 203 -33.97 -19.92 -28.95
N GLY A 204 -33.30 -19.51 -30.03
CA GLY A 204 -33.57 -18.22 -30.65
C GLY A 204 -33.29 -17.09 -29.66
N ASP A 205 -34.27 -16.22 -29.44
CA ASP A 205 -34.15 -15.12 -28.47
C ASP A 205 -34.59 -15.49 -27.05
N LYS A 206 -34.90 -16.77 -26.80
CA LYS A 206 -35.29 -17.24 -25.47
C LYS A 206 -34.08 -17.71 -24.68
N VAL A 207 -33.92 -17.16 -23.48
CA VAL A 207 -32.98 -17.68 -22.47
C VAL A 207 -33.48 -19.05 -21.98
N LEU A 208 -32.55 -19.99 -21.86
CA LEU A 208 -32.77 -21.27 -21.18
C LEU A 208 -31.89 -21.31 -19.94
N SER A 209 -32.38 -21.95 -18.87
CA SER A 209 -31.68 -22.00 -17.59
C SER A 209 -31.51 -23.44 -17.10
N TYR A 210 -30.42 -23.73 -16.40
CA TYR A 210 -30.38 -24.87 -15.50
C TYR A 210 -31.46 -24.69 -14.43
N THR A 211 -32.25 -25.74 -14.16
CA THR A 211 -33.27 -25.73 -13.11
C THR A 211 -32.74 -26.50 -11.92
N ASP A 212 -32.49 -25.82 -10.80
CA ASP A 212 -32.17 -26.48 -9.54
C ASP A 212 -33.38 -27.26 -9.02
N SER A 213 -33.12 -28.38 -8.35
CA SER A 213 -34.19 -29.23 -7.81
C SER A 213 -34.88 -28.62 -6.59
N HIS A 214 -34.28 -27.62 -5.94
CA HIS A 214 -34.86 -26.94 -4.80
C HIS A 214 -35.55 -25.64 -5.22
N PRO A 215 -36.59 -25.21 -4.48
CA PRO A 215 -37.19 -23.90 -4.67
C PRO A 215 -36.23 -22.80 -4.23
N ARG A 216 -36.41 -21.57 -4.73
CA ARG A 216 -35.54 -20.42 -4.38
C ARG A 216 -35.42 -20.21 -2.87
N SER A 217 -36.51 -20.46 -2.14
CA SER A 217 -36.58 -20.33 -0.69
C SER A 217 -35.58 -21.21 0.08
N TYR A 218 -35.12 -22.32 -0.50
CA TYR A 218 -34.06 -23.17 0.07
C TYR A 218 -32.72 -22.44 0.25
N TYR A 219 -32.48 -21.44 -0.59
CA TYR A 219 -31.27 -20.59 -0.57
C TYR A 219 -31.49 -19.27 0.18
N THR A 220 -32.66 -19.09 0.80
CA THR A 220 -32.93 -17.94 1.68
C THR A 220 -32.69 -18.32 3.14
N ASN A 221 -32.19 -17.39 3.95
CA ASN A 221 -31.94 -17.59 5.39
C ASN A 221 -30.99 -18.77 5.72
N VAL A 222 -29.97 -18.99 4.87
CA VAL A 222 -28.98 -20.04 5.08
C VAL A 222 -28.00 -19.64 6.19
N SER A 223 -27.74 -20.55 7.12
CA SER A 223 -26.74 -20.36 8.16
C SER A 223 -25.33 -20.20 7.57
N GLN A 224 -24.46 -19.43 8.24
CA GLN A 224 -23.12 -19.13 7.73
C GLN A 224 -22.28 -20.38 7.45
N ASN A 225 -22.46 -21.43 8.26
CA ASN A 225 -21.76 -22.72 8.12
C ASN A 225 -22.30 -23.58 6.96
N GLU A 226 -23.53 -23.37 6.49
CA GLU A 226 -24.10 -24.11 5.36
C GLU A 226 -23.98 -23.36 4.03
N ARG A 227 -23.66 -22.06 4.06
CA ARG A 227 -23.63 -21.18 2.88
C ARG A 227 -22.76 -21.74 1.76
N ALA A 228 -21.49 -22.04 2.07
CA ALA A 228 -20.54 -22.56 1.08
C ALA A 228 -21.02 -23.87 0.46
N ALA A 229 -21.50 -24.80 1.30
CA ALA A 229 -21.97 -26.10 0.86
C ALA A 229 -23.18 -25.97 -0.07
N ARG A 230 -24.19 -25.17 0.29
CA ARG A 230 -25.41 -25.01 -0.52
C ARG A 230 -25.12 -24.30 -1.85
N GLU A 231 -24.44 -23.16 -1.79
CA GLU A 231 -24.16 -22.36 -2.98
C GLU A 231 -23.26 -23.10 -3.97
N GLN A 232 -22.13 -23.64 -3.51
CA GLN A 232 -21.19 -24.30 -4.42
C GLN A 232 -21.75 -25.61 -4.97
N THR A 233 -22.65 -26.28 -4.25
CA THR A 233 -23.38 -27.43 -4.79
C THR A 233 -24.36 -27.02 -5.90
N LEU A 234 -25.10 -25.92 -5.74
CA LEU A 234 -25.93 -25.34 -6.80
C LEU A 234 -25.10 -25.07 -8.06
N LEU A 235 -23.97 -24.36 -7.90
CA LEU A 235 -23.09 -24.00 -9.01
C LEU A 235 -22.47 -25.23 -9.69
N LYS A 236 -22.04 -26.22 -8.90
CA LYS A 236 -21.54 -27.50 -9.41
C LYS A 236 -22.60 -28.20 -10.27
N ASN A 237 -23.83 -28.32 -9.76
CA ASN A 237 -24.90 -29.01 -10.47
C ASN A 237 -25.25 -28.27 -11.78
N ALA A 238 -25.26 -26.94 -11.75
CA ALA A 238 -25.46 -26.13 -12.94
C ALA A 238 -24.37 -26.38 -13.99
N VAL A 239 -23.08 -26.35 -13.60
CA VAL A 239 -21.96 -26.66 -14.49
C VAL A 239 -22.06 -28.08 -15.03
N ASP A 240 -22.33 -29.07 -14.18
CA ASP A 240 -22.45 -30.46 -14.58
C ASP A 240 -23.57 -30.70 -15.61
N SER A 241 -24.64 -29.91 -15.55
CA SER A 241 -25.76 -29.99 -16.50
C SER A 241 -25.42 -29.44 -17.89
N VAL A 242 -24.48 -28.49 -17.99
CA VAL A 242 -24.15 -27.81 -19.25
C VAL A 242 -22.77 -28.11 -19.79
N LYS A 243 -21.86 -28.72 -19.01
CA LYS A 243 -20.45 -28.93 -19.40
C LYS A 243 -20.26 -29.69 -20.71
N SER A 244 -21.22 -30.52 -21.11
CA SER A 244 -21.19 -31.24 -22.40
C SER A 244 -21.54 -30.36 -23.61
N GLN A 245 -22.20 -29.22 -23.39
CA GLN A 245 -22.54 -28.23 -24.42
C GLN A 245 -21.38 -27.27 -24.70
N ILE A 246 -20.44 -27.15 -23.76
CA ILE A 246 -19.25 -26.31 -23.87
C ILE A 246 -18.26 -27.00 -24.82
N PRO A 247 -17.78 -26.35 -25.90
CA PRO A 247 -16.82 -26.95 -26.81
C PRO A 247 -15.54 -27.37 -26.08
N LYS A 248 -15.09 -28.61 -26.31
CA LYS A 248 -13.91 -29.19 -25.62
C LYS A 248 -12.60 -28.47 -25.94
N ASP A 249 -12.54 -27.84 -27.11
CA ASP A 249 -11.41 -27.09 -27.65
C ASP A 249 -11.46 -25.58 -27.29
N LEU A 250 -12.53 -25.11 -26.64
CA LEU A 250 -12.58 -23.75 -26.12
C LEU A 250 -11.50 -23.58 -25.04
N ASN A 251 -10.56 -22.67 -25.28
CA ASN A 251 -9.55 -22.32 -24.28
C ASN A 251 -10.22 -21.53 -23.15
N VAL A 252 -10.31 -22.14 -21.97
CA VAL A 252 -10.89 -21.53 -20.76
C VAL A 252 -9.82 -21.12 -19.75
N ASP A 253 -8.53 -21.27 -20.08
CA ASP A 253 -7.38 -21.03 -19.20
C ASP A 253 -6.31 -20.25 -20.02
N SER A 254 -6.57 -18.97 -20.24
CA SER A 254 -5.78 -18.11 -21.14
C SER A 254 -4.39 -17.76 -20.61
N ASP A 255 -4.17 -17.85 -19.30
CA ASP A 255 -2.86 -17.63 -18.66
C ASP A 255 -2.16 -18.93 -18.21
N ASN A 256 -2.75 -20.10 -18.47
CA ASN A 256 -2.21 -21.43 -18.22
C ASN A 256 -1.91 -21.73 -16.75
N ASP A 257 -2.70 -21.20 -15.83
CA ASP A 257 -2.56 -21.44 -14.39
C ASP A 257 -3.30 -22.72 -13.92
N GLY A 258 -3.98 -23.41 -14.84
CA GLY A 258 -4.74 -24.63 -14.58
C GLY A 258 -6.19 -24.37 -14.15
N LYS A 259 -6.63 -23.11 -14.10
CA LYS A 259 -7.95 -22.70 -13.65
C LYS A 259 -8.75 -22.09 -14.81
N VAL A 260 -10.07 -22.09 -14.66
CA VAL A 260 -10.96 -21.41 -15.60
C VAL A 260 -10.86 -19.91 -15.37
N ASP A 261 -10.60 -19.14 -16.42
CA ASP A 261 -10.44 -17.69 -16.42
C ASP A 261 -11.62 -16.99 -15.76
N ASN A 262 -12.84 -17.28 -16.21
CA ASN A 262 -14.05 -16.76 -15.60
C ASN A 262 -15.28 -17.63 -15.85
N VAL A 263 -16.11 -17.77 -14.81
CA VAL A 263 -17.50 -18.24 -14.93
C VAL A 263 -18.42 -17.26 -14.22
N CYS A 264 -19.40 -16.74 -14.94
CA CYS A 264 -20.44 -15.85 -14.45
C CYS A 264 -21.77 -16.61 -14.37
N PHE A 265 -22.29 -16.79 -13.16
CA PHE A 265 -23.59 -17.38 -12.93
C PHE A 265 -24.65 -16.28 -12.86
N ILE A 266 -25.68 -16.37 -13.70
CA ILE A 266 -26.82 -15.45 -13.67
C ILE A 266 -28.02 -16.19 -13.09
N ILE A 267 -28.42 -15.81 -11.88
CA ILE A 267 -29.52 -16.42 -11.15
C ILE A 267 -30.80 -15.63 -11.38
N LYS A 268 -31.88 -16.30 -11.79
CA LYS A 268 -33.20 -15.69 -12.03
C LYS A 268 -33.71 -14.93 -10.81
N GLY A 269 -34.20 -13.69 -10.99
CA GLY A 269 -34.88 -12.88 -9.99
C GLY A 269 -34.00 -12.03 -9.05
N ALA A 270 -34.62 -11.08 -8.35
CA ALA A 270 -34.01 -10.07 -7.49
C ALA A 270 -33.39 -10.59 -6.18
N THR A 271 -32.59 -9.72 -5.55
CA THR A 271 -32.01 -9.98 -4.23
C THR A 271 -33.09 -10.18 -3.17
N THR A 272 -32.85 -11.09 -2.22
CA THR A 272 -33.80 -11.45 -1.17
C THR A 272 -33.29 -11.01 0.19
N GLY A 273 -33.32 -9.70 0.45
CA GLY A 273 -33.07 -9.11 1.76
C GLY A 273 -31.65 -9.25 2.31
N TRP A 274 -31.51 -8.81 3.56
CA TRP A 274 -30.24 -8.63 4.27
C TRP A 274 -29.38 -9.89 4.32
N SER A 275 -28.10 -9.77 3.93
CA SER A 275 -27.07 -10.82 4.05
C SER A 275 -27.47 -12.18 3.47
N SER A 276 -28.30 -12.18 2.43
CA SER A 276 -28.74 -13.43 1.79
C SER A 276 -27.63 -14.08 0.97
N LEU A 277 -27.74 -15.39 0.77
CA LEU A 277 -26.87 -16.15 -0.14
C LEU A 277 -27.01 -15.63 -1.58
N LEU A 278 -28.22 -15.19 -1.93
CA LEU A 278 -28.59 -14.66 -3.24
C LEU A 278 -28.35 -13.14 -3.34
N TRP A 279 -27.13 -12.71 -3.02
CA TRP A 279 -26.64 -11.34 -3.28
C TRP A 279 -25.50 -11.42 -4.30
N PRO A 280 -25.38 -10.50 -5.29
CA PRO A 280 -24.28 -10.53 -6.24
C PRO A 280 -22.91 -10.49 -5.55
N HIS A 281 -21.98 -11.36 -5.93
CA HIS A 281 -20.66 -11.40 -5.32
C HIS A 281 -19.67 -12.19 -6.16
N LYS A 282 -18.37 -12.02 -5.89
CA LYS A 282 -17.29 -12.92 -6.30
C LYS A 282 -16.91 -13.83 -5.14
N TRP A 283 -16.65 -15.11 -5.42
CA TRP A 283 -16.13 -16.04 -4.41
C TRP A 283 -15.24 -17.14 -5.01
N ASN A 284 -14.57 -17.88 -4.13
CA ASN A 284 -13.70 -18.98 -4.45
C ASN A 284 -14.42 -20.32 -4.30
N MET A 285 -14.25 -21.20 -5.27
CA MET A 285 -14.77 -22.56 -5.26
C MET A 285 -13.80 -23.48 -4.49
N PHE A 286 -14.07 -23.68 -3.20
CA PHE A 286 -13.23 -24.48 -2.30
C PHE A 286 -13.95 -25.71 -1.70
N TYR A 287 -15.28 -25.70 -1.68
CA TYR A 287 -16.09 -26.79 -1.15
C TYR A 287 -16.33 -27.89 -2.20
N GLN A 288 -16.41 -27.51 -3.47
CA GLN A 288 -16.60 -28.43 -4.60
C GLN A 288 -15.38 -28.41 -5.54
N ASP A 289 -15.04 -29.54 -6.15
CA ASP A 289 -14.13 -29.59 -7.31
C ASP A 289 -14.96 -29.60 -8.59
N VAL A 290 -15.09 -28.43 -9.21
CA VAL A 290 -15.87 -28.23 -10.43
C VAL A 290 -14.91 -27.89 -11.57
N ARG A 291 -15.08 -28.56 -12.72
CA ARG A 291 -14.18 -28.42 -13.86
C ARG A 291 -14.90 -28.20 -15.18
N ILE A 292 -14.31 -27.37 -16.03
CA ILE A 292 -14.69 -27.19 -17.44
C ILE A 292 -13.44 -27.47 -18.28
N ASN A 293 -13.56 -28.34 -19.29
CA ASN A 293 -12.45 -28.74 -20.16
C ASN A 293 -11.18 -29.17 -19.38
N GLY A 294 -11.36 -29.84 -18.24
CA GLY A 294 -10.27 -30.32 -17.37
C GLY A 294 -9.66 -29.27 -16.43
N LYS A 295 -10.01 -27.99 -16.60
CA LYS A 295 -9.53 -26.86 -15.79
C LYS A 295 -10.46 -26.60 -14.60
N LYS A 296 -9.89 -26.24 -13.45
CA LYS A 296 -10.65 -26.04 -12.20
C LYS A 296 -11.33 -24.67 -12.21
N ILE A 297 -12.63 -24.60 -11.91
CA ILE A 297 -13.25 -23.33 -11.52
C ILE A 297 -12.75 -23.02 -10.12
N ASP A 298 -11.94 -21.98 -9.97
CA ASP A 298 -11.38 -21.58 -8.67
C ASP A 298 -12.00 -20.29 -8.13
N THR A 299 -12.40 -19.39 -9.03
CA THR A 299 -13.17 -18.18 -8.74
C THR A 299 -14.37 -18.13 -9.67
N TYR A 300 -15.47 -17.56 -9.21
CA TYR A 300 -16.66 -17.30 -10.02
C TYR A 300 -17.29 -15.96 -9.65
N ASN A 301 -18.06 -15.42 -10.60
CA ASN A 301 -18.94 -14.28 -10.39
C ASN A 301 -20.37 -14.80 -10.24
N PHE A 302 -21.06 -14.34 -9.22
CA PHE A 302 -22.45 -14.66 -8.92
C PHE A 302 -23.28 -13.40 -9.13
N GLN A 303 -24.21 -13.42 -10.07
CA GLN A 303 -24.99 -12.26 -10.47
C GLN A 303 -26.48 -12.58 -10.48
N LEU A 304 -27.31 -11.56 -10.29
CA LEU A 304 -28.76 -11.70 -10.33
C LEU A 304 -29.32 -11.14 -11.63
N GLU A 305 -30.29 -11.85 -12.21
CA GLU A 305 -30.92 -11.48 -13.48
C GLU A 305 -31.53 -10.06 -13.44
N ASP A 306 -32.29 -9.75 -12.38
CA ASP A 306 -32.89 -8.42 -12.21
C ASP A 306 -31.84 -7.32 -12.03
N PHE A 307 -30.66 -7.67 -11.50
CA PHE A 307 -29.58 -6.72 -11.26
C PHE A 307 -28.77 -6.43 -12.52
N ILE A 308 -28.53 -7.45 -13.34
CA ILE A 308 -27.96 -7.28 -14.68
C ILE A 308 -28.94 -6.49 -15.57
N GLY A 309 -30.23 -6.83 -15.51
CA GLY A 309 -31.31 -6.04 -16.09
C GLY A 309 -31.01 -5.46 -17.48
N ASP A 310 -31.36 -4.19 -17.70
CA ASP A 310 -31.01 -3.44 -18.92
C ASP A 310 -29.68 -2.68 -18.82
N ASN A 311 -29.11 -2.57 -17.62
CA ASN A 311 -28.02 -1.63 -17.29
C ASN A 311 -26.79 -2.30 -16.64
N GLY A 312 -26.63 -3.62 -16.80
CA GLY A 312 -25.64 -4.42 -16.06
C GLY A 312 -24.19 -4.27 -16.52
N ILE A 313 -23.89 -3.49 -17.56
CA ILE A 313 -22.53 -3.41 -18.13
C ILE A 313 -21.53 -2.91 -17.08
N GLY A 314 -21.92 -1.95 -16.24
CA GLY A 314 -21.09 -1.47 -15.15
C GLY A 314 -20.72 -2.55 -14.14
N VAL A 315 -21.72 -3.30 -13.65
CA VAL A 315 -21.52 -4.45 -12.74
C VAL A 315 -20.61 -5.49 -13.37
N LEU A 316 -20.94 -5.93 -14.58
CA LEU A 316 -20.18 -6.95 -15.29
C LEU A 316 -18.73 -6.50 -15.50
N SER A 317 -18.51 -5.22 -15.75
CA SER A 317 -17.18 -4.66 -15.94
C SER A 317 -16.38 -4.62 -14.64
N HIS A 318 -16.98 -4.19 -13.53
CA HIS A 318 -16.38 -4.21 -12.20
C HIS A 318 -15.95 -5.64 -11.78
N GLU A 319 -16.87 -6.60 -11.90
CA GLU A 319 -16.70 -7.99 -11.49
C GLU A 319 -15.68 -8.76 -12.36
N MET A 320 -15.68 -8.46 -13.66
CA MET A 320 -14.62 -8.95 -14.54
C MET A 320 -13.26 -8.39 -14.13
N PHE A 321 -13.16 -7.19 -13.54
CA PHE A 321 -11.85 -6.64 -13.18
C PHE A 321 -11.30 -7.33 -11.92
N HIS A 322 -12.17 -7.73 -10.99
CA HIS A 322 -11.80 -8.66 -9.92
C HIS A 322 -11.26 -9.97 -10.45
N THR A 323 -11.88 -10.50 -11.51
CA THR A 323 -11.43 -11.73 -12.18
C THR A 323 -10.03 -11.56 -12.77
N LEU A 324 -9.69 -10.36 -13.20
CA LEU A 324 -8.37 -9.98 -13.69
C LEU A 324 -7.38 -9.61 -12.57
N GLY A 325 -7.82 -9.60 -11.31
CA GLY A 325 -6.98 -9.41 -10.12
C GLY A 325 -7.06 -8.03 -9.45
N ALA A 326 -7.94 -7.13 -9.90
CA ALA A 326 -8.10 -5.82 -9.28
C ALA A 326 -8.86 -5.91 -7.94
N PRO A 327 -8.44 -5.18 -6.90
CA PRO A 327 -9.19 -5.04 -5.66
C PRO A 327 -10.18 -3.87 -5.74
N ASP A 328 -11.11 -3.85 -4.79
CA ASP A 328 -12.02 -2.72 -4.57
C ASP A 328 -11.33 -1.48 -4.04
N LEU A 329 -11.78 -0.33 -4.54
CA LEU A 329 -11.32 0.99 -4.14
C LEU A 329 -12.32 1.75 -3.25
N TYR A 330 -13.47 1.15 -2.92
CA TYR A 330 -14.38 1.67 -1.90
C TYR A 330 -14.13 1.07 -0.51
N HIS A 331 -14.70 1.69 0.52
CA HIS A 331 -14.54 1.27 1.92
C HIS A 331 -15.69 0.39 2.39
N TYR A 332 -15.38 -0.81 2.87
CA TYR A 332 -16.35 -1.74 3.45
C TYR A 332 -16.69 -1.46 4.91
N ASN A 333 -15.97 -0.57 5.57
CA ASN A 333 -16.19 -0.27 6.98
C ASN A 333 -17.36 0.73 7.21
N TYR A 334 -18.00 1.19 6.12
CA TYR A 334 -19.07 2.19 6.08
C TYR A 334 -18.74 3.40 6.96
N ASP A 335 -17.49 3.87 6.92
CA ASP A 335 -17.02 5.03 7.67
C ASP A 335 -17.49 6.37 7.08
N GLY A 336 -18.29 6.32 6.01
CA GLY A 336 -18.78 7.49 5.30
C GLY A 336 -17.70 8.19 4.46
N LYS A 337 -16.52 7.58 4.29
CA LYS A 337 -15.46 8.12 3.43
C LYS A 337 -15.61 7.63 1.99
N VAL A 338 -15.11 8.45 1.07
CA VAL A 338 -14.99 8.12 -0.36
C VAL A 338 -13.56 8.42 -0.78
N ALA A 339 -12.86 7.41 -1.28
CA ALA A 339 -11.45 7.50 -1.63
C ALA A 339 -11.26 7.91 -3.09
N VAL A 340 -12.00 7.29 -4.01
CA VAL A 340 -11.86 7.45 -5.46
C VAL A 340 -13.20 7.84 -6.12
N GLY A 341 -14.32 7.29 -5.64
CA GLY A 341 -15.67 7.57 -6.10
C GLY A 341 -15.88 7.33 -7.61
N PRO A 342 -16.62 8.21 -8.32
CA PRO A 342 -17.03 8.00 -9.72
C PRO A 342 -15.88 8.16 -10.74
N TRP A 343 -14.63 8.23 -10.30
CA TRP A 343 -13.46 8.38 -11.17
C TRP A 343 -12.82 7.03 -11.56
N ASP A 344 -13.18 5.94 -10.88
CA ASP A 344 -12.71 4.59 -11.17
C ASP A 344 -13.84 3.56 -10.97
N VAL A 345 -13.97 2.62 -11.91
CA VAL A 345 -15.00 1.57 -11.89
C VAL A 345 -14.91 0.68 -10.64
N MET A 346 -13.75 0.61 -9.99
CA MET A 346 -13.52 -0.20 -8.78
C MET A 346 -13.94 0.48 -7.48
N ASP A 347 -14.38 1.74 -7.49
CA ASP A 347 -14.98 2.40 -6.31
C ASP A 347 -16.48 2.64 -6.51
N GLN A 348 -16.83 3.24 -7.65
CA GLN A 348 -18.23 3.51 -8.01
C GLN A 348 -18.41 3.19 -9.50
N THR A 349 -19.56 2.72 -9.97
CA THR A 349 -19.77 2.52 -11.42
C THR A 349 -21.16 2.97 -11.85
N ALA A 350 -21.26 3.60 -13.01
CA ALA A 350 -22.53 3.88 -13.68
C ALA A 350 -23.01 2.67 -14.53
N SER A 351 -24.20 2.76 -15.12
CA SER A 351 -24.76 1.73 -16.01
C SER A 351 -23.88 1.44 -17.22
N ILE A 352 -23.40 2.51 -17.86
CA ILE A 352 -22.23 2.47 -18.75
C ILE A 352 -21.03 2.88 -17.90
N PRO A 353 -20.10 1.96 -17.61
CA PRO A 353 -19.01 2.20 -16.67
C PRO A 353 -18.07 3.28 -17.19
N GLN A 354 -17.47 4.03 -16.28
CA GLN A 354 -16.31 4.84 -16.60
C GLN A 354 -15.03 3.98 -16.69
N SER A 355 -13.98 4.50 -17.31
CA SER A 355 -12.66 3.86 -17.27
C SER A 355 -12.09 3.82 -15.84
N MET A 356 -11.34 2.77 -15.52
CA MET A 356 -10.41 2.78 -14.39
C MET A 356 -9.22 3.72 -14.65
N GLY A 357 -8.55 4.13 -13.58
CA GLY A 357 -7.36 4.98 -13.61
C GLY A 357 -6.13 4.27 -14.19
N ALA A 358 -5.15 5.05 -14.67
CA ALA A 358 -3.93 4.56 -15.30
C ALA A 358 -3.14 3.60 -14.39
N TYR A 359 -3.06 3.87 -13.08
CA TYR A 359 -2.43 2.94 -12.14
C TYR A 359 -3.09 1.57 -12.15
N MET A 360 -4.43 1.51 -12.14
CA MET A 360 -5.17 0.26 -12.17
C MET A 360 -4.92 -0.49 -13.49
N LYS A 361 -4.89 0.22 -14.62
CA LYS A 361 -4.55 -0.35 -15.95
C LYS A 361 -3.12 -0.90 -16.01
N MET A 362 -2.16 -0.22 -15.39
CA MET A 362 -0.77 -0.65 -15.34
C MET A 362 -0.59 -1.86 -14.42
N HIS A 363 -1.04 -1.75 -13.17
CA HIS A 363 -0.70 -2.70 -12.12
C HIS A 363 -1.58 -3.97 -12.16
N TYR A 364 -2.90 -3.80 -12.22
CA TYR A 364 -3.86 -4.92 -12.22
C TYR A 364 -4.24 -5.34 -13.64
N GLY A 365 -4.51 -4.37 -14.51
CA GLY A 365 -4.82 -4.64 -15.93
C GLY A 365 -3.63 -5.20 -16.71
N LYS A 366 -2.39 -4.84 -16.34
CA LYS A 366 -1.16 -5.19 -17.08
C LYS A 366 -1.21 -4.74 -18.55
N TRP A 367 -1.96 -3.68 -18.84
CA TRP A 367 -2.14 -3.13 -20.18
C TRP A 367 -1.24 -1.93 -20.46
N LEU A 368 -0.61 -1.37 -19.43
CA LEU A 368 0.44 -0.37 -19.56
C LEU A 368 1.74 -0.99 -19.04
N ASN A 369 2.79 -0.98 -19.87
CA ASN A 369 4.09 -1.52 -19.47
C ASN A 369 4.73 -0.66 -18.37
N ASN A 370 4.56 0.66 -18.46
CA ASN A 370 5.03 1.63 -17.49
C ASN A 370 4.20 2.92 -17.57
N ILE A 371 4.22 3.69 -16.49
CA ILE A 371 3.84 5.10 -16.49
C ILE A 371 5.13 5.90 -16.33
N ASN A 372 5.34 6.92 -17.16
CA ASN A 372 6.57 7.72 -17.12
C ASN A 372 6.68 8.49 -15.80
N GLU A 373 7.90 8.62 -15.29
CA GLU A 373 8.16 9.33 -14.03
C GLU A 373 8.60 10.78 -14.28
N ILE A 374 7.97 11.72 -13.59
CA ILE A 374 8.46 13.08 -13.41
C ILE A 374 9.31 13.11 -12.14
N ASN A 375 10.61 13.29 -12.32
CA ASN A 375 11.59 13.32 -11.22
C ASN A 375 12.31 14.68 -11.10
N LYS A 376 11.88 15.69 -11.84
CA LYS A 376 12.46 17.05 -11.83
C LYS A 376 11.36 18.10 -11.85
N PRO A 377 11.53 19.24 -11.17
CA PRO A 377 10.71 20.41 -11.41
C PRO A 377 10.73 20.80 -12.88
N GLY A 378 9.59 21.20 -13.43
CA GLY A 378 9.48 21.30 -14.89
C GLY A 378 8.11 21.75 -15.35
N LYS A 379 8.03 22.11 -16.63
CA LYS A 379 6.75 22.18 -17.35
C LYS A 379 6.52 20.85 -18.03
N TYR A 380 5.32 20.29 -17.88
CA TYR A 380 4.94 19.00 -18.42
C TYR A 380 3.60 19.08 -19.13
N SER A 381 3.37 18.15 -20.05
CA SER A 381 2.11 18.00 -20.75
C SER A 381 1.71 16.53 -20.85
N ILE A 382 0.41 16.27 -20.68
CA ILE A 382 -0.20 14.94 -20.84
C ILE A 382 -1.37 15.00 -21.82
N GLY A 383 -1.51 13.97 -22.64
CA GLY A 383 -2.68 13.74 -23.46
C GLY A 383 -3.84 13.16 -22.64
N LYS A 384 -5.06 13.27 -23.16
CA LYS A 384 -6.23 12.63 -22.56
C LYS A 384 -6.08 11.11 -22.53
N ILE A 385 -6.71 10.47 -21.55
CA ILE A 385 -6.83 9.01 -21.52
C ILE A 385 -7.59 8.51 -22.77
N GLY A 386 -7.21 7.32 -23.25
CA GLY A 386 -7.77 6.69 -24.45
C GLY A 386 -6.72 6.20 -25.46
N ASN A 387 -5.48 6.65 -25.34
CA ASN A 387 -4.30 6.06 -26.00
C ASN A 387 -3.30 5.63 -24.92
N GLU A 388 -2.49 4.59 -25.18
CA GLU A 388 -1.43 4.11 -24.27
C GLU A 388 -0.31 5.16 -24.08
N ALA A 389 0.00 5.95 -25.11
CA ALA A 389 1.12 6.89 -25.06
C ALA A 389 0.77 8.22 -24.36
N ASN A 390 1.65 8.66 -23.45
CA ASN A 390 1.63 9.98 -22.80
C ASN A 390 0.30 10.38 -22.15
N ASN A 391 -0.42 9.42 -21.54
CA ASN A 391 -1.73 9.66 -20.91
C ASN A 391 -1.65 9.94 -19.39
N SER A 392 -0.49 9.70 -18.78
CA SER A 392 -0.30 9.79 -17.33
C SER A 392 1.18 9.94 -16.96
N TYR A 393 1.44 10.46 -15.77
CA TYR A 393 2.77 10.47 -15.14
C TYR A 393 2.70 10.02 -13.68
N ILE A 394 3.79 9.42 -13.20
CA ILE A 394 4.08 9.22 -11.78
C ILE A 394 4.95 10.37 -11.29
N ILE A 395 4.62 10.94 -10.12
CA ILE A 395 5.42 11.94 -9.42
C ILE A 395 5.71 11.39 -8.02
N LYS A 396 6.96 10.99 -7.75
CA LYS A 396 7.33 10.47 -6.43
C LYS A 396 7.38 11.59 -5.40
N SER A 397 6.79 11.36 -4.23
CA SER A 397 6.95 12.29 -3.13
C SER A 397 8.41 12.28 -2.65
N PRO A 398 9.09 13.43 -2.51
CA PRO A 398 10.37 13.49 -1.81
C PRO A 398 10.26 13.12 -0.32
N ASN A 399 9.04 13.08 0.24
CA ASN A 399 8.75 12.83 1.65
C ASN A 399 8.30 11.40 1.97
N SER A 400 8.11 10.55 0.97
CA SER A 400 7.76 9.13 1.17
C SER A 400 8.49 8.23 0.20
N ASN A 401 8.91 7.05 0.69
CA ASN A 401 9.42 5.97 -0.16
C ASN A 401 8.34 4.94 -0.51
N LYS A 402 7.14 5.07 0.05
CA LYS A 402 6.01 4.15 -0.15
C LYS A 402 4.83 4.79 -0.90
N GLU A 403 4.85 6.12 -1.04
CA GLU A 403 3.74 6.87 -1.60
C GLU A 403 4.21 7.79 -2.73
N TYR A 404 3.43 7.81 -3.79
CA TYR A 404 3.64 8.66 -4.96
C TYR A 404 2.30 9.11 -5.52
N PHE A 405 2.35 10.06 -6.45
CA PHE A 405 1.17 10.60 -7.12
C PHE A 405 1.12 10.12 -8.55
N VAL A 406 -0.07 9.83 -9.05
CA VAL A 406 -0.32 9.68 -10.47
C VAL A 406 -1.18 10.84 -10.92
N VAL A 407 -0.81 11.42 -12.05
CA VAL A 407 -1.57 12.47 -12.72
C VAL A 407 -2.01 11.97 -14.08
N GLU A 408 -3.29 12.17 -14.42
CA GLU A 408 -3.87 11.76 -15.70
C GLU A 408 -4.92 12.78 -16.16
N TYR A 409 -5.07 12.95 -17.47
CA TYR A 409 -6.09 13.84 -18.03
C TYR A 409 -7.33 13.04 -18.41
N ARG A 410 -8.43 13.27 -17.68
CA ARG A 410 -9.75 12.70 -17.95
C ARG A 410 -10.61 13.73 -18.65
N LYS A 411 -11.23 13.36 -19.77
CA LYS A 411 -12.04 14.26 -20.60
C LYS A 411 -13.42 13.65 -20.75
N ASN A 412 -14.47 14.43 -20.56
CA ASN A 412 -15.85 13.94 -20.56
C ASN A 412 -16.34 13.70 -22.02
N GLU A 413 -15.68 12.76 -22.70
CA GLU A 413 -15.83 12.49 -24.13
C GLU A 413 -15.55 11.01 -24.42
N GLY A 414 -16.40 10.38 -25.24
CA GLY A 414 -16.27 8.97 -25.61
C GLY A 414 -17.14 8.07 -24.75
N GLN A 415 -17.23 6.80 -25.11
CA GLN A 415 -18.25 5.90 -24.58
C GLN A 415 -18.13 5.66 -23.06
N TYR A 416 -16.90 5.53 -22.55
CA TYR A 416 -16.63 5.21 -21.14
C TYR A 416 -16.01 6.36 -20.35
N GLU A 417 -16.12 7.59 -20.84
CA GLU A 417 -15.75 8.79 -20.07
C GLU A 417 -16.91 9.79 -19.99
N SER A 418 -17.95 9.65 -20.82
CA SER A 418 -19.10 10.58 -20.89
C SER A 418 -19.96 10.66 -19.61
N ASN A 419 -19.75 9.75 -18.66
CA ASN A 419 -20.47 9.70 -17.37
C ASN A 419 -19.65 10.27 -16.20
N LEU A 420 -18.46 10.82 -16.46
CA LEU A 420 -17.64 11.41 -15.41
C LEU A 420 -18.30 12.68 -14.84
N PRO A 421 -18.11 12.97 -13.54
CA PRO A 421 -18.71 14.16 -12.91
C PRO A 421 -18.05 15.48 -13.36
N GLY A 422 -16.90 15.42 -14.04
CA GLY A 422 -16.18 16.57 -14.58
C GLY A 422 -15.02 16.14 -15.48
N GLU A 423 -14.27 17.11 -15.97
CA GLU A 423 -13.10 16.87 -16.82
C GLU A 423 -11.92 17.76 -16.43
N GLY A 424 -10.71 17.28 -16.72
CA GLY A 424 -9.46 17.96 -16.40
C GLY A 424 -8.40 17.03 -15.80
N LEU A 425 -7.41 17.63 -15.15
CA LEU A 425 -6.29 16.90 -14.56
C LEU A 425 -6.75 16.21 -13.26
N LEU A 426 -6.80 14.90 -13.25
CA LEU A 426 -6.98 14.11 -12.03
C LEU A 426 -5.62 13.87 -11.37
N VAL A 427 -5.57 14.02 -10.05
CA VAL A 427 -4.37 13.74 -9.25
C VAL A 427 -4.78 12.78 -8.15
N TYR A 428 -4.10 11.64 -8.04
CA TYR A 428 -4.36 10.67 -6.99
C TYR A 428 -3.07 10.10 -6.41
N ARG A 429 -3.11 9.78 -5.13
CA ARG A 429 -2.02 9.14 -4.40
C ARG A 429 -2.14 7.64 -4.53
N ILE A 430 -0.99 6.99 -4.70
CA ILE A 430 -0.82 5.56 -4.54
C ILE A 430 -0.01 5.29 -3.28
N ASN A 431 -0.50 4.39 -2.42
CA ASN A 431 0.21 3.89 -1.25
C ASN A 431 0.54 2.41 -1.41
N THR A 432 1.80 2.12 -1.72
CA THR A 432 2.30 0.76 -1.96
C THR A 432 2.21 -0.16 -0.75
N ALA A 433 2.01 0.37 0.47
CA ALA A 433 1.80 -0.45 1.65
C ALA A 433 0.49 -1.26 1.62
N PHE A 434 -0.49 -0.83 0.82
CA PHE A 434 -1.80 -1.48 0.66
C PHE A 434 -1.99 -2.13 -0.70
N GLN A 435 -0.93 -2.17 -1.52
CA GLN A 435 -0.94 -2.78 -2.84
C GLN A 435 -1.49 -4.21 -2.82
N GLY A 436 -2.45 -4.50 -3.70
CA GLY A 436 -3.17 -5.76 -3.80
C GLY A 436 -4.38 -5.87 -2.86
N ARG A 437 -4.53 -4.99 -1.88
CA ARG A 437 -5.68 -4.97 -0.96
C ARG A 437 -6.71 -3.90 -1.32
N GLY A 438 -6.37 -2.96 -2.19
CA GLY A 438 -7.20 -1.82 -2.51
C GLY A 438 -7.47 -0.95 -1.28
N ASN A 439 -8.64 -0.31 -1.26
CA ASN A 439 -9.05 0.58 -0.17
C ASN A 439 -9.96 -0.12 0.85
N SER A 440 -10.14 -1.43 0.65
CA SER A 440 -11.15 -2.22 1.31
C SER A 440 -11.11 -2.13 2.85
N SER A 441 -9.92 -1.99 3.45
CA SER A 441 -9.74 -1.93 4.91
C SER A 441 -9.99 -0.55 5.55
N GLY A 442 -10.33 0.47 4.74
CA GLY A 442 -10.41 1.87 5.16
C GLY A 442 -9.08 2.62 5.16
N ASN A 443 -8.00 1.93 4.78
CA ASN A 443 -6.74 2.57 4.38
C ASN A 443 -6.66 2.55 2.86
N ASP A 444 -6.32 3.69 2.27
CA ASP A 444 -6.35 3.86 0.82
C ASP A 444 -5.04 3.41 0.16
N GLU A 445 -5.10 2.37 -0.66
CA GLU A 445 -4.13 2.16 -1.73
C GLU A 445 -4.20 3.30 -2.75
N VAL A 446 -5.41 3.69 -3.17
CA VAL A 446 -5.66 4.74 -4.16
C VAL A 446 -6.53 5.83 -3.55
N TYR A 447 -6.09 7.08 -3.56
CA TYR A 447 -6.86 8.22 -3.04
C TYR A 447 -6.83 9.40 -4.01
N VAL A 448 -8.00 9.84 -4.50
CA VAL A 448 -8.13 10.95 -5.45
C VAL A 448 -8.16 12.29 -4.73
N TYR A 449 -7.30 13.25 -5.05
CA TYR A 449 -7.38 14.59 -4.42
C TYR A 449 -8.55 15.41 -4.95
N ARG A 450 -9.21 16.14 -4.05
CA ARG A 450 -10.39 16.95 -4.35
C ARG A 450 -10.49 18.19 -3.45
N PRO A 451 -11.25 19.22 -3.87
CA PRO A 451 -11.55 20.37 -3.02
C PRO A 451 -12.13 19.96 -1.67
N ASN A 452 -11.67 20.61 -0.60
CA ASN A 452 -12.07 20.36 0.79
C ASN A 452 -11.81 18.91 1.30
N GLY A 453 -11.03 18.12 0.56
CA GLY A 453 -10.64 16.76 0.91
C GLY A 453 -9.65 16.71 2.08
N SER A 454 -10.05 15.99 3.11
CA SER A 454 -9.40 15.64 4.39
C SER A 454 -8.85 14.21 4.51
N LEU A 455 -7.98 13.92 5.49
CA LEU A 455 -7.99 12.58 6.13
C LEU A 455 -9.30 12.32 6.89
N ASN A 456 -9.95 13.40 7.32
CA ASN A 456 -11.14 13.38 8.18
C ASN A 456 -12.38 13.99 7.50
N ASN A 457 -12.26 14.45 6.26
CA ASN A 457 -13.34 15.07 5.51
C ASN A 457 -13.37 14.49 4.09
N VAL A 458 -14.55 14.06 3.64
CA VAL A 458 -14.72 13.51 2.29
C VAL A 458 -14.34 14.53 1.21
N GLY A 459 -14.66 15.81 1.44
CA GLY A 459 -14.56 16.83 0.42
C GLY A 459 -15.56 16.64 -0.71
N ASP A 460 -15.36 17.37 -1.80
CA ASP A 460 -16.21 17.31 -2.99
C ASP A 460 -15.57 16.45 -4.08
N ILE A 461 -15.78 15.13 -3.99
CA ILE A 461 -15.21 14.15 -4.93
C ILE A 461 -15.62 14.43 -6.39
N SER A 462 -16.78 15.04 -6.62
CA SER A 462 -17.26 15.35 -7.97
C SER A 462 -16.41 16.42 -8.67
N ARG A 463 -15.70 17.25 -7.89
CA ARG A 463 -14.84 18.35 -8.37
C ARG A 463 -13.35 18.04 -8.32
N ALA A 464 -12.97 16.75 -8.30
CA ALA A 464 -11.58 16.33 -8.24
C ALA A 464 -10.74 16.78 -9.45
N ALA A 465 -11.34 16.83 -10.64
CA ALA A 465 -10.64 17.26 -11.84
C ALA A 465 -10.24 18.75 -11.78
N LEU A 466 -8.93 19.00 -11.90
CA LEU A 466 -8.32 20.34 -11.89
C LEU A 466 -8.31 20.95 -13.30
N ALA A 467 -7.86 22.20 -13.41
CA ALA A 467 -7.82 23.10 -14.58
C ALA A 467 -9.02 24.04 -14.71
N TYR A 468 -10.26 23.60 -14.46
CA TYR A 468 -11.42 24.48 -14.56
C TYR A 468 -11.71 25.22 -13.24
N ASN A 469 -11.93 24.44 -12.18
CA ASN A 469 -12.26 24.98 -10.86
C ASN A 469 -11.04 25.48 -10.08
N LYS A 470 -9.86 24.95 -10.42
CA LYS A 470 -8.62 25.16 -9.69
C LYS A 470 -7.44 24.89 -10.60
N THR A 471 -6.54 25.86 -10.76
CA THR A 471 -5.38 25.79 -11.67
C THR A 471 -4.06 25.48 -10.97
N SER A 472 -4.11 25.18 -9.67
CA SER A 472 -2.96 24.75 -8.87
C SER A 472 -3.40 23.86 -7.71
N ILE A 473 -2.49 23.06 -7.17
CA ILE A 473 -2.66 22.31 -5.93
C ILE A 473 -1.31 22.25 -5.22
N ASN A 474 -1.26 22.68 -3.95
CA ASN A 474 -0.01 22.76 -3.21
C ASN A 474 0.32 21.46 -2.46
N SER A 475 1.54 21.37 -1.94
CA SER A 475 2.08 20.17 -1.30
C SER A 475 1.41 19.73 0.00
N LYS A 476 0.78 20.67 0.73
CA LYS A 476 -0.06 20.34 1.89
C LYS A 476 -1.43 19.82 1.50
N GLU A 477 -1.95 20.25 0.35
CA GLU A 477 -3.19 19.71 -0.20
C GLU A 477 -2.96 18.33 -0.83
N LEU A 478 -1.80 18.11 -1.44
CA LEU A 478 -1.31 16.79 -1.83
C LEU A 478 -0.69 16.05 -0.63
N PHE A 479 -1.42 15.89 0.47
CA PHE A 479 -0.91 15.28 1.71
C PHE A 479 -0.68 13.75 1.60
N LEU A 480 0.33 13.22 2.30
CA LEU A 480 0.59 11.77 2.41
C LEU A 480 -0.44 11.06 3.31
N SER A 481 -0.44 9.72 3.36
CA SER A 481 -1.43 8.93 4.12
C SER A 481 -1.46 9.20 5.62
N ASP A 482 -0.37 9.70 6.17
CA ASP A 482 -0.26 10.16 7.56
C ASP A 482 -0.63 11.64 7.75
N GLY A 483 -1.01 12.34 6.67
CA GLY A 483 -1.38 13.75 6.65
C GLY A 483 -0.20 14.70 6.53
N SER A 484 1.02 14.18 6.40
CA SER A 484 2.21 15.01 6.22
C SER A 484 2.29 15.63 4.82
N ASP A 485 3.05 16.71 4.71
CA ASP A 485 3.30 17.41 3.45
C ASP A 485 4.05 16.50 2.48
N SER A 486 3.59 16.38 1.23
CA SER A 486 4.26 15.54 0.24
C SER A 486 5.49 16.14 -0.40
N GLY A 487 5.68 17.46 -0.30
CA GLY A 487 6.69 18.19 -1.04
C GLY A 487 6.43 18.31 -2.55
N ILE A 488 5.23 17.96 -3.06
CA ILE A 488 4.87 18.12 -4.47
C ILE A 488 3.77 19.17 -4.63
N SER A 489 3.97 20.16 -5.51
CA SER A 489 2.88 21.06 -5.93
C SER A 489 2.74 21.03 -7.45
N LEU A 490 1.51 21.23 -7.94
CA LEU A 490 1.23 21.45 -9.35
C LEU A 490 0.70 22.87 -9.54
N GLU A 491 1.23 23.59 -10.53
CA GLU A 491 0.89 24.98 -10.81
C GLU A 491 0.58 25.19 -12.29
N ASN A 492 -0.09 26.29 -12.62
CA ASN A 492 -0.41 26.69 -14.00
C ASN A 492 -1.09 25.58 -14.83
N ILE A 493 -1.97 24.81 -14.17
CA ILE A 493 -2.72 23.73 -14.80
C ILE A 493 -3.70 24.35 -15.80
N ASN A 494 -3.57 24.00 -17.07
CA ASN A 494 -4.43 24.49 -18.15
C ASN A 494 -4.73 23.37 -19.16
N VAL A 495 -5.96 23.34 -19.66
CA VAL A 495 -6.41 22.42 -20.71
C VAL A 495 -6.34 23.13 -22.06
N SER A 496 -5.79 22.46 -23.07
CA SER A 496 -5.80 22.88 -24.47
C SER A 496 -6.16 21.69 -25.37
N GLY A 497 -7.44 21.63 -25.78
CA GLY A 497 -7.96 20.54 -26.60
C GLY A 497 -7.84 19.17 -25.92
N ASN A 498 -6.98 18.30 -26.46
CA ASN A 498 -6.74 16.95 -25.94
C ASN A 498 -5.49 16.85 -25.05
N THR A 499 -4.93 17.98 -24.63
CA THR A 499 -3.72 18.06 -23.81
C THR A 499 -3.97 18.91 -22.57
N VAL A 500 -3.40 18.51 -21.44
CA VAL A 500 -3.26 19.34 -20.23
C VAL A 500 -1.78 19.70 -20.06
N ASN A 501 -1.51 20.98 -19.77
CA ASN A 501 -0.19 21.48 -19.40
C ASN A 501 -0.18 21.88 -17.92
N PHE A 502 0.93 21.63 -17.23
CA PHE A 502 1.11 22.00 -15.83
C PHE A 502 2.60 22.11 -15.49
N ASN A 503 2.89 22.83 -14.42
CA ASN A 503 4.21 22.89 -13.83
C ASN A 503 4.26 21.96 -12.62
N VAL A 504 5.33 21.18 -12.48
CA VAL A 504 5.62 20.42 -11.27
C VAL A 504 6.65 21.19 -10.45
N VAL A 505 6.35 21.36 -9.17
CA VAL A 505 7.21 21.94 -8.16
C VAL A 505 7.55 20.86 -7.14
N ILE A 506 8.83 20.69 -6.84
CA ILE A 506 9.31 19.68 -5.88
C ILE A 506 10.06 20.40 -4.76
N ASN A 507 9.58 20.28 -3.52
CA ASN A 507 10.10 20.99 -2.35
C ASN A 507 10.28 22.49 -2.59
N GLY A 508 9.30 23.13 -3.26
CA GLY A 508 9.34 24.56 -3.59
C GLY A 508 10.26 24.94 -4.76
N GLN A 509 10.94 23.97 -5.39
CA GLN A 509 11.79 24.23 -6.56
C GLN A 509 10.97 24.24 -7.85
N THR A 510 11.18 25.24 -8.70
CA THR A 510 10.53 25.41 -10.01
C THR A 510 11.51 25.21 -11.17
N ALA A 511 11.00 25.13 -12.40
CA ALA A 511 11.78 25.05 -13.63
C ALA A 511 12.52 26.38 -13.91
N GLY A 512 13.63 26.63 -13.21
CA GLY A 512 14.38 27.89 -13.35
C GLY A 512 15.49 28.15 -12.32
N GLY A 513 15.58 27.39 -11.22
CA GLY A 513 16.76 27.42 -10.35
C GLY A 513 16.98 28.71 -9.55
N GLU A 514 15.94 29.53 -9.33
CA GLU A 514 15.99 30.57 -8.29
C GLU A 514 15.16 30.13 -7.10
N THR A 515 15.87 29.66 -6.08
CA THR A 515 15.38 29.28 -4.76
C THR A 515 14.64 30.42 -4.06
N VAL A 516 13.37 30.20 -3.71
CA VAL A 516 12.73 30.86 -2.56
C VAL A 516 13.05 30.03 -1.31
N ASP A 517 14.33 29.95 -0.94
CA ASP A 517 14.82 29.05 0.11
C ASP A 517 15.30 29.83 1.33
N LYS A 518 14.35 30.34 2.13
CA LYS A 518 14.65 30.88 3.46
C LYS A 518 14.14 30.02 4.62
N ASN A 519 13.28 29.02 4.37
CA ASN A 519 12.55 28.33 5.44
C ASN A 519 12.47 26.79 5.36
N LEU A 520 13.17 26.11 4.42
CA LEU A 520 13.08 24.64 4.34
C LEU A 520 13.91 23.95 5.44
N PRO A 521 13.35 22.99 6.22
CA PRO A 521 14.11 22.21 7.19
C PRO A 521 15.16 21.34 6.50
N LEU A 522 16.30 21.12 7.15
CA LEU A 522 17.36 20.26 6.63
C LEU A 522 16.93 18.79 6.61
N LYS A 523 17.01 18.12 5.46
CA LYS A 523 16.79 16.67 5.32
C LYS A 523 18.08 15.94 4.95
N HIS A 524 18.30 14.81 5.60
CA HIS A 524 19.50 13.99 5.49
C HIS A 524 19.21 12.49 5.57
N GLN A 525 20.13 11.69 5.06
CA GLN A 525 20.15 10.24 5.19
C GLN A 525 21.52 9.81 5.70
N VAL A 526 21.55 8.98 6.75
CA VAL A 526 22.80 8.43 7.30
C VAL A 526 22.77 6.92 7.19
N ASN A 527 23.63 6.37 6.34
CA ASN A 527 23.75 4.94 6.12
C ASN A 527 24.80 4.35 7.06
N PHE A 528 24.34 3.94 8.25
CA PHE A 528 25.17 3.29 9.26
C PHE A 528 24.29 2.43 10.17
N ASP A 529 24.63 1.15 10.30
CA ASP A 529 23.98 0.22 11.23
C ASP A 529 24.71 0.26 12.58
N ASP A 530 24.10 0.94 13.55
CA ASP A 530 24.63 1.06 14.92
C ASP A 530 24.26 -0.11 15.83
N THR A 531 23.64 -1.17 15.29
CA THR A 531 23.45 -2.44 15.99
C THR A 531 24.61 -3.40 15.79
N LYS A 532 25.40 -3.21 14.73
CA LYS A 532 26.60 -4.00 14.38
C LYS A 532 27.70 -3.86 15.44
N THR A 533 28.39 -4.97 15.68
CA THR A 533 29.61 -5.00 16.50
C THR A 533 30.81 -4.52 15.70
N LEU A 534 31.58 -3.60 16.26
CA LEU A 534 32.72 -2.92 15.63
C LEU A 534 34.03 -3.45 16.21
N SER A 535 34.98 -3.83 15.35
CA SER A 535 36.28 -4.38 15.76
C SER A 535 37.45 -3.96 14.86
N ASN A 536 37.16 -3.45 13.66
CA ASN A 536 38.13 -2.99 12.65
C ASN A 536 37.67 -1.63 12.10
N THR A 537 38.34 -1.10 11.07
CA THR A 537 37.94 0.14 10.43
C THR A 537 36.52 0.07 9.87
N GLU A 538 35.69 1.07 10.17
CA GLU A 538 34.34 1.22 9.66
C GLU A 538 34.08 2.66 9.19
N ASN A 539 33.19 2.82 8.21
CA ASN A 539 32.79 4.13 7.71
C ASN A 539 31.35 4.45 8.08
N ILE A 540 31.12 5.65 8.60
CA ILE A 540 29.78 6.25 8.70
C ILE A 540 29.63 7.18 7.51
N ILE A 541 28.70 6.87 6.61
CA ILE A 541 28.48 7.64 5.38
C ILE A 541 27.07 8.22 5.42
N GLY A 542 26.90 9.44 4.93
CA GLY A 542 25.58 10.02 4.75
C GLY A 542 25.56 11.09 3.68
N GLU A 543 24.35 11.54 3.38
CA GLU A 543 24.10 12.62 2.44
C GLU A 543 23.00 13.56 2.94
N CYS A 544 23.14 14.84 2.60
CA CYS A 544 22.13 15.86 2.79
C CYS A 544 21.33 15.95 1.49
N VAL A 545 20.04 15.66 1.57
CA VAL A 545 19.17 15.43 0.41
C VAL A 545 18.62 16.76 -0.11
N TYR A 546 18.18 17.67 0.79
CA TYR A 546 17.79 19.06 0.50
C TYR A 546 17.61 19.87 1.80
N GLY A 547 17.40 21.19 1.69
CA GLY A 547 17.12 22.12 2.80
C GLY A 547 18.22 23.15 3.01
N LYS A 548 18.29 23.75 4.21
CA LYS A 548 19.28 24.78 4.57
C LYS A 548 20.71 24.38 4.17
N LYS A 549 21.44 25.31 3.55
CA LYS A 549 22.87 25.13 3.24
C LYS A 549 23.66 24.84 4.53
N ILE A 550 24.58 23.88 4.45
CA ILE A 550 25.41 23.42 5.57
C ILE A 550 26.81 23.98 5.45
N SER A 551 27.33 24.58 6.52
CA SER A 551 28.72 25.01 6.64
C SER A 551 29.63 23.86 7.11
N ASN A 552 29.20 23.02 8.05
CA ASN A 552 30.02 21.92 8.58
C ASN A 552 29.20 20.70 9.06
N ILE A 553 29.83 19.52 9.12
CA ILE A 553 29.27 18.30 9.73
C ILE A 553 30.32 17.68 10.66
N GLU A 554 29.92 17.43 11.90
CA GLU A 554 30.79 17.03 13.01
C GLU A 554 30.30 15.72 13.65
N LEU A 555 31.22 14.82 13.97
CA LEU A 555 30.95 13.64 14.79
C LEU A 555 31.39 13.89 16.24
N TYR A 556 30.51 13.61 17.18
CA TYR A 556 30.74 13.67 18.62
C TYR A 556 30.72 12.26 19.20
N ILE A 557 31.67 11.97 20.10
CA ILE A 557 31.76 10.72 20.87
C ILE A 557 31.82 11.09 22.35
N ASN A 558 31.00 10.45 23.19
CA ASN A 558 30.89 10.75 24.62
C ASN A 558 30.62 12.23 24.93
N GLY A 559 29.92 12.93 24.03
CA GLY A 559 29.60 14.36 24.16
C GLY A 559 30.70 15.33 23.71
N TYR A 560 31.88 14.83 23.31
CA TYR A 560 32.99 15.66 22.82
C TYR A 560 33.16 15.54 21.31
N LYS A 561 33.56 16.63 20.65
CA LYS A 561 33.84 16.62 19.21
C LYS A 561 35.01 15.67 18.94
N TYR A 562 34.79 14.67 18.09
CA TYR A 562 35.79 13.69 17.71
C TYR A 562 36.47 14.07 16.39
N MET A 563 35.70 14.34 15.33
CA MET A 563 36.25 14.75 14.04
C MET A 563 35.22 15.50 13.17
N ASP A 564 35.73 16.27 12.20
CA ASP A 564 34.96 16.80 11.09
C ASP A 564 34.82 15.73 9.99
N ALA A 565 33.74 15.80 9.22
CA ALA A 565 33.51 14.83 8.15
C ALA A 565 34.43 15.09 6.93
N GLU A 566 34.90 14.01 6.29
CA GLU A 566 35.43 14.08 4.94
C GLU A 566 34.30 14.46 3.98
N ARG A 567 34.51 15.51 3.18
CA ARG A 567 33.56 16.02 2.19
C ARG A 567 34.12 15.72 0.80
N SER A 568 33.38 14.97 0.00
CA SER A 568 33.74 14.72 -1.41
C SER A 568 32.60 15.11 -2.32
N LYS A 569 32.92 15.71 -3.48
CA LYS A 569 32.06 15.61 -4.68
C LYS A 569 31.99 14.13 -5.04
N LEU A 570 30.97 13.42 -4.60
CA LEU A 570 30.78 12.04 -5.03
C LEU A 570 30.22 12.04 -6.45
N ASN A 571 30.95 11.36 -7.32
CA ASN A 571 30.58 10.83 -8.63
C ASN A 571 29.07 10.75 -8.88
N ASP A 572 28.54 11.72 -9.62
CA ASP A 572 27.25 11.65 -10.31
C ASP A 572 27.48 11.44 -11.83
N PRO A 573 27.98 10.28 -12.27
CA PRO A 573 28.24 10.01 -13.68
C PRO A 573 26.96 10.05 -14.53
N GLY A 574 25.78 10.07 -13.90
CA GLY A 574 24.46 10.18 -14.54
C GLY A 574 23.85 11.58 -14.56
N ASN A 575 24.51 12.61 -14.02
CA ASN A 575 23.99 13.98 -13.96
C ASN A 575 22.61 14.08 -13.25
N LYS A 576 22.33 13.17 -12.31
CA LYS A 576 21.11 13.08 -11.51
C LYS A 576 20.80 14.36 -10.74
N TYR A 577 21.81 15.17 -10.39
CA TYR A 577 21.68 16.36 -9.53
C TYR A 577 22.20 17.66 -10.17
N LYS A 578 22.15 17.77 -11.51
CA LYS A 578 22.51 19.01 -12.23
C LYS A 578 21.66 20.20 -11.76
N GLY A 579 22.27 21.14 -11.01
CA GLY A 579 21.62 22.32 -10.44
C GLY A 579 21.79 22.51 -8.92
N TYR A 580 22.30 21.49 -8.19
CA TYR A 580 22.57 21.58 -6.75
C TYR A 580 24.05 21.89 -6.48
N ASP A 581 24.36 22.61 -5.38
CA ASP A 581 25.75 22.78 -4.91
C ASP A 581 26.25 21.49 -4.24
N LEU A 582 26.73 20.57 -5.08
CA LEU A 582 27.21 19.23 -4.71
C LEU A 582 28.53 19.23 -3.95
N SER A 583 29.15 20.39 -3.72
CA SER A 583 30.40 20.45 -2.95
C SER A 583 30.23 20.14 -1.45
N LYS A 584 28.97 20.02 -0.99
CA LYS A 584 28.62 19.94 0.44
C LYS A 584 27.60 18.85 0.83
N ALA A 585 27.07 18.06 -0.10
CA ALA A 585 25.94 17.15 0.20
C ALA A 585 26.36 15.83 0.87
N ALA A 586 27.41 15.16 0.40
CA ALA A 586 27.86 13.89 0.96
C ALA A 586 28.94 14.08 2.02
N PHE A 587 28.93 13.20 3.03
CA PHE A 587 29.89 13.22 4.12
C PHE A 587 30.28 11.79 4.54
N LYS A 588 31.51 11.65 5.00
CA LYS A 588 32.07 10.39 5.48
C LYS A 588 32.89 10.60 6.74
N PHE A 589 32.72 9.71 7.70
CA PHE A 589 33.62 9.54 8.83
C PHE A 589 34.28 8.16 8.70
N SER A 590 35.60 8.09 8.76
CA SER A 590 36.34 6.83 8.75
C SER A 590 37.00 6.63 10.11
N MET A 591 36.70 5.52 10.79
CA MET A 591 37.18 5.28 12.14
C MET A 591 37.77 3.89 12.29
N ASP A 592 38.93 3.81 12.95
CA ASP A 592 39.61 2.55 13.26
C ASP A 592 39.33 2.12 14.70
N PHE A 593 38.53 1.06 14.85
CA PHE A 593 38.15 0.48 16.14
C PHE A 593 39.12 -0.56 16.67
N SER A 594 40.19 -0.91 15.93
CA SER A 594 41.13 -1.98 16.31
C SER A 594 41.87 -1.72 17.63
N ARG A 595 41.92 -0.46 18.06
CA ARG A 595 42.59 -0.01 19.29
C ARG A 595 41.63 0.42 20.39
N TRP A 596 40.32 0.38 20.14
CA TRP A 596 39.31 0.81 21.09
C TRP A 596 39.03 -0.28 22.12
N TYR A 597 38.63 0.11 23.33
CA TYR A 597 38.21 -0.84 24.35
C TYR A 597 36.83 -1.40 24.03
N GLU A 598 36.56 -2.61 24.52
CA GLU A 598 35.22 -3.19 24.46
C GLU A 598 34.28 -2.36 25.35
N SER A 599 33.37 -1.62 24.72
CA SER A 599 32.39 -0.76 25.38
C SER A 599 31.36 -0.25 24.35
N ASN A 600 30.31 0.40 24.87
CA ASN A 600 29.32 1.11 24.07
C ASN A 600 29.57 2.62 24.18
N TYR A 601 30.01 3.24 23.10
CA TYR A 601 30.33 4.67 23.06
C TYR A 601 29.16 5.46 22.48
N PRO A 602 28.44 6.31 23.25
CA PRO A 602 27.42 7.19 22.69
C PRO A 602 28.02 8.13 21.63
N TYR A 603 27.35 8.24 20.49
CA TYR A 603 27.73 9.16 19.41
C TYR A 603 26.58 10.07 18.99
N GLU A 604 26.92 11.25 18.49
CA GLU A 604 26.01 12.22 17.90
C GLU A 604 26.65 12.86 16.67
N ILE A 605 25.92 12.92 15.56
CA ILE A 605 26.35 13.63 14.36
C ILE A 605 25.57 14.95 14.29
N LYS A 606 26.28 16.07 14.15
CA LYS A 606 25.70 17.41 14.05
C LYS A 606 26.02 18.05 12.72
N ALA A 607 25.03 18.69 12.11
CA ALA A 607 25.20 19.58 10.98
C ALA A 607 25.07 21.04 11.44
N THR A 608 25.96 21.91 10.99
CA THR A 608 25.87 23.36 11.20
C THR A 608 25.43 24.00 9.89
N THR A 609 24.34 24.75 9.90
CA THR A 609 23.82 25.46 8.72
C THR A 609 24.54 26.79 8.51
N GLU A 610 24.43 27.41 7.32
CA GLU A 610 25.08 28.68 6.99
C GLU A 610 24.59 29.86 7.86
N ASP A 611 23.36 29.78 8.37
CA ASP A 611 22.82 30.72 9.37
C ASP A 611 23.28 30.42 10.82
N GLY A 612 24.21 29.47 10.99
CA GLY A 612 24.85 29.15 12.27
C GLY A 612 24.05 28.19 13.17
N GLN A 613 22.88 27.72 12.74
CA GLN A 613 22.09 26.76 13.52
C GLN A 613 22.75 25.38 13.54
N ARG A 614 22.83 24.77 14.72
CA ARG A 614 23.33 23.40 14.90
C ARG A 614 22.17 22.41 15.04
N ILE A 615 22.12 21.43 14.15
CA ILE A 615 21.05 20.43 14.05
C ILE A 615 21.65 19.05 14.28
N SER A 616 21.09 18.26 15.19
CA SER A 616 21.46 16.85 15.39
C SER A 616 20.84 16.00 14.29
N ILE A 617 21.67 15.31 13.50
CA ILE A 617 21.22 14.51 12.36
C ILE A 617 21.15 13.00 12.66
N LYS A 618 21.97 12.46 13.58
CA LYS A 618 21.84 11.09 14.10
C LYS A 618 22.44 10.95 15.50
N LYS A 619 21.86 10.08 16.33
CA LYS A 619 22.38 9.67 17.65
C LYS A 619 22.30 8.16 17.79
N GLY A 620 23.25 7.56 18.50
CA GLY A 620 23.25 6.13 18.79
C GLY A 620 24.43 5.72 19.67
N TYR A 621 24.76 4.42 19.64
CA TYR A 621 25.91 3.86 20.35
C TYR A 621 26.81 3.07 19.39
N LEU A 622 28.11 3.32 19.44
CA LEU A 622 29.11 2.49 18.76
C LEU A 622 29.46 1.32 19.68
N ARG A 623 29.11 0.10 19.26
CA ARG A 623 29.29 -1.13 20.05
C ARG A 623 30.62 -1.79 19.67
N VAL A 624 31.68 -1.50 20.41
CA VAL A 624 33.01 -2.07 20.12
C VAL A 624 33.15 -3.39 20.88
N LYS A 625 33.58 -4.46 20.20
CA LYS A 625 34.01 -5.73 20.84
C LYS A 625 35.36 -6.18 20.29
N LYS A 626 36.21 -6.73 21.15
CA LYS A 626 37.51 -7.29 20.71
C LYS A 626 37.32 -8.73 20.20
N GLN A 627 37.98 -9.07 19.09
CA GLN A 627 38.04 -10.47 18.66
C GLN A 627 39.00 -11.24 19.57
N GLU A 628 38.52 -12.28 20.25
CA GLU A 628 39.36 -13.22 20.99
C GLU A 628 40.16 -14.08 20.00
N ASN A 629 41.39 -13.67 19.71
CA ASN A 629 42.37 -14.59 19.16
C ASN A 629 43.27 -15.11 20.28
N SER A 630 42.94 -16.31 20.75
CA SER A 630 43.77 -17.15 21.59
C SER A 630 45.04 -17.56 20.84
N LYS A 631 46.09 -16.74 20.93
CA LYS A 631 47.47 -17.17 20.67
C LYS A 631 48.37 -16.76 21.83
N LYS A 632 49.01 -17.77 22.44
CA LYS A 632 50.17 -17.64 23.33
C LYS A 632 51.11 -16.56 22.76
N LEU A 633 51.35 -15.49 23.52
CA LEU A 633 52.28 -14.43 23.16
C LEU A 633 53.62 -14.62 23.87
N SER A 634 54.67 -14.71 23.06
CA SER A 634 56.08 -14.63 23.42
C SER A 634 56.47 -13.20 23.79
N PHE A 635 57.35 -13.05 24.79
CA PHE A 635 58.04 -11.79 25.10
C PHE A 635 58.81 -11.26 23.89
N LYS A 636 58.68 -9.96 23.58
CA LYS A 636 59.55 -9.24 22.63
C LYS A 636 59.98 -7.92 23.26
N GLY A 637 61.22 -7.87 23.76
CA GLY A 637 61.89 -6.67 24.23
C GLY A 637 63.39 -6.92 24.45
N LYS A 638 64.24 -5.91 24.26
CA LYS A 638 65.67 -6.00 24.63
C LYS A 638 65.81 -5.67 26.12
N PHE A 639 66.17 -6.66 26.93
CA PHE A 639 66.55 -6.47 28.32
C PHE A 639 68.04 -6.10 28.38
N ASN A 640 68.36 -4.82 28.54
CA ASN A 640 69.75 -4.37 28.69
C ASN A 640 70.17 -4.37 30.17
N LEU A 641 70.09 -5.53 30.81
CA LEU A 641 70.95 -5.85 31.94
C LEU A 641 72.03 -6.72 31.33
N GLY A 642 73.26 -6.21 31.27
CA GLY A 642 74.39 -6.96 30.75
C GLY A 642 74.55 -8.25 31.56
N ASP A 643 73.99 -9.34 31.06
CA ASP A 643 74.19 -10.66 31.64
C ASP A 643 75.68 -10.94 31.47
N ASN A 644 76.45 -10.78 32.55
CA ASN A 644 77.93 -10.87 32.63
C ASN A 644 78.76 -9.58 32.41
N GLU A 645 78.18 -8.38 32.47
CA GLU A 645 78.97 -7.13 32.48
C GLU A 645 79.17 -6.60 33.91
N ALA A 646 80.34 -6.00 34.19
CA ALA A 646 80.63 -5.38 35.48
C ALA A 646 79.87 -4.05 35.61
N LEU A 647 79.02 -3.94 36.64
CA LEU A 647 78.12 -2.81 36.84
C LEU A 647 78.68 -1.80 37.86
N TYR A 648 78.84 -0.54 37.44
CA TYR A 648 79.30 0.59 38.26
C TYR A 648 78.34 1.78 38.17
N GLY A 649 78.17 2.53 39.27
CA GLY A 649 77.45 3.81 39.30
C GLY A 649 75.91 3.71 39.16
N ALA A 650 75.28 4.76 38.65
CA ALA A 650 73.84 4.79 38.39
C ALA A 650 73.51 4.13 37.04
N ARG A 651 72.46 3.30 37.02
CA ARG A 651 71.96 2.66 35.80
C ARG A 651 70.45 2.76 35.74
N THR A 652 69.96 3.12 34.55
CA THR A 652 68.56 3.10 34.21
C THR A 652 68.25 1.85 33.40
N LEU A 653 67.26 1.11 33.85
CA LEU A 653 66.71 -0.10 33.26
C LEU A 653 65.41 0.25 32.56
N THR A 654 65.20 -0.18 31.31
CA THR A 654 63.93 -0.02 30.62
C THR A 654 63.45 -1.33 29.99
N GLY A 655 62.14 -1.51 29.92
CA GLY A 655 61.53 -2.65 29.24
C GLY A 655 60.09 -2.36 28.81
N GLU A 656 59.59 -3.14 27.85
CA GLU A 656 58.20 -3.11 27.38
C GLU A 656 57.57 -4.48 27.64
N CYS A 657 56.33 -4.49 28.14
CA CYS A 657 55.58 -5.73 28.35
C CYS A 657 54.33 -5.71 27.46
N VAL A 658 53.98 -6.85 26.88
CA VAL A 658 52.73 -7.03 26.14
C VAL A 658 52.01 -8.23 26.75
N TYR A 659 50.94 -7.98 27.50
CA TYR A 659 50.10 -9.02 28.09
C TYR A 659 48.65 -8.81 27.70
N GLY A 660 47.90 -9.90 27.53
CA GLY A 660 46.49 -9.87 27.13
C GLY A 660 45.52 -9.45 28.24
N LYS A 661 46.00 -9.27 29.47
CA LYS A 661 45.29 -8.66 30.59
C LYS A 661 46.06 -7.44 31.11
N GLU A 662 45.37 -6.58 31.83
CA GLU A 662 45.97 -5.39 32.44
C GLU A 662 47.10 -5.79 33.42
N ILE A 663 48.27 -5.16 33.27
CA ILE A 663 49.38 -5.28 34.22
C ILE A 663 49.28 -4.14 35.23
N LYS A 664 49.14 -4.48 36.51
CA LYS A 664 49.07 -3.52 37.63
C LYS A 664 50.46 -3.02 38.05
N ALA A 665 51.48 -3.86 38.01
CA ALA A 665 52.84 -3.46 38.38
C ALA A 665 53.91 -4.34 37.73
N VAL A 666 55.14 -3.83 37.67
CA VAL A 666 56.33 -4.63 37.38
C VAL A 666 57.31 -4.40 38.52
N LYS A 667 57.82 -5.48 39.11
CA LYS A 667 58.72 -5.45 40.26
C LYS A 667 60.06 -6.10 39.93
N LEU A 668 61.13 -5.50 40.46
CA LEU A 668 62.46 -6.09 40.47
C LEU A 668 62.78 -6.59 41.89
N TYR A 669 63.20 -7.84 41.99
CA TYR A 669 63.74 -8.43 43.20
C TYR A 669 65.23 -8.65 43.01
N VAL A 670 66.03 -8.33 44.02
CA VAL A 670 67.46 -8.62 44.06
C VAL A 670 67.78 -9.33 45.37
N ASN A 671 68.50 -10.45 45.29
CA ASN A 671 68.80 -11.37 46.39
C ASN A 671 67.54 -11.81 47.17
N GLY A 672 66.43 -12.02 46.46
CA GLY A 672 65.15 -12.42 47.05
C GLY A 672 64.31 -11.29 47.64
N TYR A 673 64.85 -10.08 47.79
CA TYR A 673 64.14 -8.93 48.35
C TYR A 673 63.65 -7.97 47.25
N PRO A 674 62.44 -7.39 47.37
CA PRO A 674 61.94 -6.41 46.41
C PRO A 674 62.80 -5.14 46.50
N TYR A 675 63.43 -4.77 45.39
CA TYR A 675 64.44 -3.71 45.37
C TYR A 675 63.83 -2.33 45.13
N VAL A 676 62.87 -2.20 44.20
CA VAL A 676 62.01 -1.01 43.98
C VAL A 676 60.89 -1.36 43.00
N ASP A 677 59.76 -0.64 43.07
CA ASP A 677 58.70 -0.69 42.05
C ASP A 677 59.10 0.14 40.80
N ALA A 678 58.75 -0.33 39.61
CA ALA A 678 59.09 0.39 38.37
C ALA A 678 58.33 1.73 38.27
N LYS A 679 59.03 2.80 37.88
CA LYS A 679 58.36 4.04 37.48
C LYS A 679 57.78 3.85 36.07
N ARG A 680 56.45 4.06 35.93
CA ARG A 680 55.78 4.10 34.62
C ARG A 680 56.09 5.42 33.92
N TYR A 681 56.55 5.39 32.68
CA TYR A 681 56.71 6.60 31.87
C TYR A 681 55.39 6.90 31.15
N ALA A 682 54.63 7.90 31.61
CA ALA A 682 53.41 8.37 30.95
C ALA A 682 53.58 9.83 30.49
N ILE A 683 53.36 10.09 29.20
CA ILE A 683 53.29 11.43 28.61
C ILE A 683 52.05 12.13 29.18
N ARG A 684 52.18 13.36 29.72
CA ARG A 684 51.01 14.19 30.09
C ARG A 684 50.32 14.68 28.82
N ASP A 685 49.05 14.33 28.63
CA ASP A 685 48.22 14.75 27.48
C ASP A 685 47.09 15.68 27.92
N TYR A 686 47.33 16.98 27.84
CA TYR A 686 46.36 18.02 28.22
C TYR A 686 45.24 18.25 27.18
N GLN A 687 45.28 17.56 26.03
CA GLN A 687 44.29 17.71 24.94
C GLN A 687 43.41 16.47 24.73
N ASN A 688 43.47 15.47 25.63
CA ASN A 688 42.71 14.21 25.55
C ASN A 688 42.84 13.46 24.21
N LYS A 689 43.95 13.61 23.51
CA LYS A 689 44.25 12.96 22.23
C LYS A 689 44.29 11.43 22.35
N TYR A 690 44.53 10.89 23.55
CA TYR A 690 44.65 9.44 23.79
C TYR A 690 43.57 8.84 24.71
N ALA A 691 42.42 9.52 24.88
CA ALA A 691 41.28 8.95 25.59
C ALA A 691 40.80 7.65 24.90
N GLY A 692 40.89 6.52 25.60
CA GLY A 692 40.52 5.19 25.07
C GLY A 692 41.66 4.30 24.56
N TYR A 693 42.94 4.66 24.78
CA TYR A 693 44.11 3.81 24.46
C TYR A 693 44.51 2.85 25.60
N ASP A 694 45.06 1.68 25.24
CA ASP A 694 45.62 0.67 26.15
C ASP A 694 47.03 1.02 26.62
N LEU A 695 47.14 1.51 27.87
CA LEU A 695 48.39 1.92 28.50
C LEU A 695 49.23 0.75 29.02
N SER A 696 48.79 -0.50 28.85
CA SER A 696 49.59 -1.71 29.16
C SER A 696 50.85 -1.84 28.30
N LYS A 697 50.98 -1.05 27.23
CA LYS A 697 52.17 -0.94 26.37
C LYS A 697 53.14 0.19 26.78
N ALA A 698 52.94 0.86 27.91
CA ALA A 698 53.88 1.87 28.37
C ALA A 698 55.17 1.22 28.90
N GLY A 699 56.33 1.70 28.45
CA GLY A 699 57.62 1.24 28.95
C GLY A 699 57.77 1.47 30.46
N PHE A 700 58.35 0.50 31.16
CA PHE A 700 58.66 0.59 32.57
C PHE A 700 60.15 0.90 32.77
N LYS A 701 60.47 1.65 33.83
CA LYS A 701 61.84 2.03 34.15
C LYS A 701 62.22 1.76 35.61
N PHE A 702 63.40 1.19 35.85
CA PHE A 702 64.02 1.10 37.18
C PHE A 702 65.31 1.93 37.20
N ASP A 703 65.55 2.69 38.27
CA ASP A 703 66.83 3.39 38.48
C ASP A 703 67.58 2.69 39.62
N LEU A 704 68.74 2.11 39.32
CA LEU A 704 69.59 1.39 40.27
C LEU A 704 70.89 2.18 40.51
N TYR A 705 71.31 2.25 41.77
CA TYR A 705 72.53 2.96 42.19
C TYR A 705 73.45 1.97 42.91
N PHE A 706 74.51 1.53 42.21
CA PHE A 706 75.40 0.47 42.69
C PHE A 706 76.58 0.97 43.52
N SER A 707 76.76 2.29 43.65
CA SER A 707 77.90 2.91 44.33
C SER A 707 78.06 2.54 45.81
N ASN A 708 77.03 1.99 46.45
CA ASN A 708 77.04 1.58 47.86
C ASN A 708 76.92 0.06 48.05
N TRP A 709 76.98 -0.73 46.98
CA TRP A 709 76.86 -2.18 47.02
C TRP A 709 78.23 -2.85 47.18
N HIS A 710 78.27 -4.07 47.71
CA HIS A 710 79.55 -4.80 47.83
C HIS A 710 79.89 -5.57 46.55
N ASN A 711 81.17 -5.91 46.36
CA ASN A 711 81.64 -6.69 45.22
C ASN A 711 81.12 -8.13 45.33
N TYR A 712 79.95 -8.37 44.75
CA TYR A 712 79.23 -9.65 44.84
C TYR A 712 78.31 -9.84 43.62
N ASP A 713 77.97 -11.09 43.32
CA ASP A 713 77.05 -11.45 42.23
C ASP A 713 75.65 -11.64 42.81
N TYR A 714 74.79 -10.63 42.66
CA TYR A 714 73.46 -10.65 43.26
C TYR A 714 72.44 -11.29 42.31
N PRO A 715 71.76 -12.39 42.69
CA PRO A 715 70.70 -12.96 41.86
C PRO A 715 69.53 -11.97 41.80
N TYR A 716 68.88 -11.84 40.64
CA TYR A 716 67.72 -10.98 40.48
C TYR A 716 66.60 -11.68 39.71
N LYS A 717 65.36 -11.28 39.98
CA LYS A 717 64.18 -11.63 39.18
C LYS A 717 63.32 -10.40 38.93
N VAL A 718 62.76 -10.28 37.73
CA VAL A 718 61.76 -9.28 37.38
C VAL A 718 60.44 -10.00 37.16
N VAL A 719 59.39 -9.52 37.81
CA VAL A 719 58.04 -10.10 37.70
C VAL A 719 57.01 -9.04 37.31
N ALA A 720 56.01 -9.44 36.53
CA ALA A 720 54.81 -8.66 36.25
C ALA A 720 53.69 -9.12 37.18
N ILE A 721 52.88 -8.17 37.64
CA ILE A 721 51.70 -8.42 38.45
C ILE A 721 50.48 -8.04 37.64
N ASP A 722 49.59 -8.99 37.38
CA ASP A 722 48.36 -8.75 36.63
C ASP A 722 47.28 -8.05 37.49
N SER A 723 46.14 -7.73 36.87
CA SER A 723 44.99 -7.11 37.53
C SER A 723 44.40 -7.92 38.69
N GLU A 724 44.64 -9.23 38.73
CA GLU A 724 44.15 -10.15 39.76
C GLU A 724 45.19 -10.36 40.88
N GLY A 725 46.40 -9.81 40.73
CA GLY A 725 47.47 -9.88 41.72
C GLY A 725 48.44 -11.06 41.54
N ASN A 726 48.34 -11.81 40.44
CA ASN A 726 49.22 -12.93 40.18
C ASN A 726 50.60 -12.45 39.71
N GLU A 727 51.67 -12.97 40.34
CA GLU A 727 53.04 -12.69 39.90
C GLU A 727 53.45 -13.64 38.76
N MET A 728 53.94 -13.08 37.66
CA MET A 728 54.48 -13.82 36.53
C MET A 728 55.96 -13.46 36.33
N LEU A 729 56.83 -14.47 36.31
CA LEU A 729 58.26 -14.27 36.06
C LEU A 729 58.50 -13.77 34.62
N ILE A 730 59.14 -12.61 34.49
CA ILE A 730 59.54 -12.01 33.21
C ILE A 730 60.96 -12.43 32.85
N LYS A 731 61.92 -12.28 33.77
CA LYS A 731 63.33 -12.64 33.59
C LYS A 731 64.00 -12.86 34.95
N GLU A 732 65.00 -13.74 35.01
CA GLU A 732 65.92 -13.88 36.14
C GLU A 732 67.38 -13.95 35.66
N GLY A 733 68.33 -13.61 36.53
CA GLY A 733 69.75 -13.57 36.22
C GLY A 733 70.61 -13.17 37.42
N HIS A 734 71.88 -12.80 37.18
CA HIS A 734 72.78 -12.29 38.21
C HIS A 734 73.35 -10.92 37.84
N LEU A 735 73.29 -9.96 38.76
CA LEU A 735 73.94 -8.66 38.65
C LEU A 735 75.36 -8.78 39.21
N LYS A 736 76.37 -8.71 38.32
CA LYS A 736 77.78 -8.72 38.72
C LYS A 736 78.20 -7.32 39.16
N VAL A 737 77.99 -7.02 40.43
CA VAL A 737 78.41 -5.73 40.99
C VAL A 737 79.89 -5.82 41.35
N ARG A 738 80.66 -4.93 40.77
CA ARG A 738 82.06 -4.70 41.08
C ARG A 738 82.12 -3.18 41.26
N ASN A 739 82.55 -2.72 42.43
CA ASN A 739 82.81 -1.33 42.77
C ASN A 739 84.31 -1.08 42.73
#